data_AF-I4BG59-F1
#
_entry.id   AF-I4BG59-F1
#
_cell.length_a   1.000
_cell.length_b   1.000
_cell.length_c   1.000
_cell.angle_alpha   90.00
_cell.angle_beta   90.00
_cell.angle_gamma   90.00
#
_symmetry.space_group_name_H-M   'P 1'
#
loop_
_entity.id
_entity.type
_entity.pdbx_description
1 polymer ?
#
loop_
_entity_poly.entity_id
_entity_poly.type
_entity_poly.pdbx_seq_one_letter_code
_entity_poly.pdbx_strand_id
1 'polypeptide(L)'
;MWLTAAAARRERGASEVPDAAAAGAAPPALIAPASPSSRPSSYDLPSLFRDVVFAPIHAAVQFWITSDLGRLVDGVINAVFGSYVIGNGSPGTAEDPDGGAAGWLLGDGGAGWNSTEDGHAGGDGGAAGLLGVGGAGGSGGVGAAGGDGGTGGRLLGIGGAGGRGGAGADGGAGGDAAALVLGIGGRGGDGGDGAQGGRGGNGGDGAAFLGSGGDGGDAGLSGIGGASTGLPALGGAGGTAGALGTHGDVGRSGRIVDGPASAGTAGSLSPVSTTGTWLTNSDGQVVILHGLNEVYKVAPYEPSASGFAADDAAFLAANGFTVVRLGIIWSAIEPEPGVYNTAYLASIDQTVQTLAEHGIYTIIDMHQDNYSEEFQGEGAPLWASDGGGRPNPSNGFPGNYFTNPAEQHAWDVFWDNAAAADGLGLQDHVTQTWQQVAAYFSGNTDIIGYEVINEPFSGSSWPADVLGSRFFGHQQLTPFYNQVIAAIRSVDSVTPVWIEPGNPAISEIPTVLGLPVRLGTIDDPNTVLSYHGYSGGIPVIGGFIVGRLASASRQYANRHDMPVFLTEFGATNDTSVITTEMRAGDRIRAGWVEWAYSGVGDVTGSPEVEWLVRDPAAAPVGDNVNAATLTTLAEPYAQTISGTPVSYAFADGTYDLTYSTERADGSGRFEPGARTYVSVPDLAFPDGYVVTVSGGQVVSAPDARILVIASGAAADTVHVVVSAAPAGG
;
A
#
# COMPACT_ATOMS: atom_id res chain seq x y z
N MET A 1 11.66 19.36 -47.53
CA MET A 1 10.31 19.52 -48.10
C MET A 1 9.39 19.67 -46.89
N TRP A 2 9.38 20.85 -46.25
CA TRP A 2 8.29 21.86 -46.29
C TRP A 2 6.91 21.18 -46.10
N LEU A 3 6.12 21.37 -45.03
CA LEU A 3 5.78 22.60 -44.30
C LEU A 3 5.19 22.33 -42.90
N THR A 4 5.34 23.36 -42.08
CA THR A 4 4.84 23.69 -40.73
C THR A 4 3.34 24.07 -40.67
N ALA A 5 2.86 24.24 -39.41
CA ALA A 5 1.84 25.17 -38.89
C ALA A 5 0.57 24.48 -38.35
N ALA A 6 0.22 24.52 -37.06
CA ALA A 6 -0.01 25.61 -36.10
C ALA A 6 -1.52 25.82 -35.81
N ALA A 7 -1.79 25.90 -34.51
CA ALA A 7 -3.02 26.20 -33.77
C ALA A 7 -4.03 27.20 -34.37
N ALA A 8 -5.32 26.99 -34.05
CA ALA A 8 -6.24 28.07 -33.70
C ALA A 8 -7.43 27.57 -32.85
N ARG A 9 -7.84 28.43 -31.93
CA ARG A 9 -8.83 28.33 -30.85
C ARG A 9 -10.19 28.92 -31.27
N ARG A 10 -11.22 28.69 -30.44
CA ARG A 10 -12.54 29.40 -30.30
C ARG A 10 -13.60 29.01 -31.34
N GLU A 11 -14.90 28.91 -31.03
CA GLU A 11 -15.70 29.54 -29.98
C GLU A 11 -17.05 28.80 -29.78
N ARG A 12 -17.70 29.03 -28.64
CA ARG A 12 -19.02 28.51 -28.23
C ARG A 12 -20.13 29.23 -29.00
N GLY A 13 -21.23 28.52 -29.27
CA GLY A 13 -22.50 29.11 -29.68
C GLY A 13 -23.66 28.20 -29.25
N ALA A 14 -24.48 28.70 -28.34
CA ALA A 14 -25.72 28.08 -27.85
C ALA A 14 -26.93 28.70 -28.57
N SER A 15 -27.96 27.88 -28.83
CA SER A 15 -29.41 28.20 -28.90
C SER A 15 -30.08 27.04 -29.65
N GLU A 16 -30.98 26.23 -29.09
CA GLU A 16 -32.38 26.47 -28.72
C GLU A 16 -33.21 25.35 -29.39
N VAL A 17 -34.16 24.80 -28.64
CA VAL A 17 -35.10 23.75 -29.03
C VAL A 17 -36.38 24.40 -29.58
N PRO A 18 -37.09 23.78 -30.54
CA PRO A 18 -38.48 23.42 -30.25
C PRO A 18 -38.95 22.08 -30.84
N ASP A 19 -39.54 21.28 -29.94
CA ASP A 19 -40.74 20.44 -30.00
C ASP A 19 -41.22 19.62 -31.22
N ALA A 20 -41.67 18.41 -30.83
CA ALA A 20 -42.83 17.62 -31.27
C ALA A 20 -42.74 16.65 -32.48
N ALA A 21 -42.61 15.37 -32.09
CA ALA A 21 -43.42 14.20 -32.49
C ALA A 21 -43.60 13.81 -33.97
N ALA A 22 -43.00 12.67 -34.34
CA ALA A 22 -43.65 11.66 -35.17
C ALA A 22 -42.93 10.30 -35.02
N ALA A 23 -43.69 9.28 -34.63
CA ALA A 23 -43.26 7.89 -34.58
C ALA A 23 -42.99 7.34 -35.99
N GLY A 24 -41.84 6.67 -36.17
CA GLY A 24 -41.49 5.94 -37.39
C GLY A 24 -40.28 5.05 -37.13
N ALA A 25 -40.49 3.73 -37.13
CA ALA A 25 -39.45 2.73 -36.93
C ALA A 25 -38.36 2.81 -38.01
N ALA A 26 -37.10 2.77 -37.58
CA ALA A 26 -35.91 2.70 -38.43
C ALA A 26 -34.90 1.65 -37.89
N PRO A 27 -34.15 0.95 -38.77
CA PRO A 27 -33.41 -0.28 -38.48
C PRO A 27 -32.14 -0.06 -37.63
N PRO A 28 -31.51 -1.12 -37.07
CA PRO A 28 -30.43 -0.98 -36.10
C PRO A 28 -29.23 -0.24 -36.69
N ALA A 29 -28.89 0.89 -36.06
CA ALA A 29 -27.71 1.67 -36.40
C ALA A 29 -26.45 0.93 -35.93
N LEU A 30 -25.47 0.88 -36.83
CA LEU A 30 -24.11 0.41 -36.60
C LEU A 30 -23.49 1.10 -35.38
N ILE A 31 -22.82 0.28 -34.57
CA ILE A 31 -22.02 0.64 -33.40
C ILE A 31 -21.11 1.82 -33.73
N ALA A 32 -21.27 2.93 -33.01
CA ALA A 32 -20.29 4.01 -32.99
C ALA A 32 -19.06 3.53 -32.19
N PRO A 33 -17.82 3.77 -32.66
CA PRO A 33 -16.62 3.35 -31.95
C PRO A 33 -16.51 4.14 -30.63
N ALA A 34 -16.38 3.42 -29.53
CA ALA A 34 -16.02 3.99 -28.24
C ALA A 34 -14.66 4.71 -28.34
N SER A 35 -14.55 5.86 -27.71
CA SER A 35 -13.29 6.58 -27.50
C SER A 35 -12.28 5.70 -26.74
N PRO A 36 -10.97 5.76 -27.06
CA PRO A 36 -9.98 4.87 -26.48
C PRO A 36 -9.45 5.42 -25.15
N SER A 37 -9.67 4.70 -24.06
CA SER A 37 -8.81 4.83 -22.88
C SER A 37 -8.64 3.53 -22.07
N SER A 38 -8.87 2.36 -22.67
CA SER A 38 -8.22 1.15 -22.19
C SER A 38 -6.90 1.01 -22.94
N ARG A 39 -5.79 1.17 -22.23
CA ARG A 39 -4.54 0.51 -22.65
C ARG A 39 -4.92 -0.97 -22.85
N PRO A 40 -4.48 -1.64 -23.93
CA PRO A 40 -4.67 -3.07 -24.03
C PRO A 40 -3.98 -3.70 -22.82
N SER A 41 -4.72 -4.48 -22.02
CA SER A 41 -4.14 -5.31 -20.99
C SER A 41 -3.04 -6.14 -21.64
N SER A 42 -1.86 -6.16 -21.03
CA SER A 42 -0.84 -7.15 -21.40
C SER A 42 -1.51 -8.51 -21.28
N TYR A 43 -1.63 -9.25 -22.39
CA TYR A 43 -2.14 -10.61 -22.36
C TYR A 43 -1.24 -11.44 -21.43
N ASP A 44 -1.74 -11.76 -20.25
CA ASP A 44 -1.12 -12.72 -19.36
C ASP A 44 -1.28 -14.14 -19.95
N LEU A 45 -0.46 -15.07 -19.47
CA LEU A 45 -0.43 -16.42 -20.02
C LEU A 45 -1.77 -17.16 -19.83
N PRO A 46 -2.48 -17.04 -18.68
CA PRO A 46 -3.80 -17.63 -18.52
C PRO A 46 -4.84 -17.05 -19.48
N SER A 47 -4.90 -15.74 -19.73
CA SER A 47 -5.84 -15.17 -20.70
C SER A 47 -5.55 -15.62 -22.13
N LEU A 48 -4.28 -15.73 -22.51
CA LEU A 48 -3.92 -16.28 -23.82
C LEU A 48 -4.35 -17.75 -23.95
N PHE A 49 -4.11 -18.56 -22.93
CA PHE A 49 -4.52 -19.96 -22.92
C PHE A 49 -6.05 -20.09 -22.91
N ARG A 50 -6.76 -19.22 -22.20
CA ARG A 50 -8.21 -19.11 -22.23
C ARG A 50 -8.70 -18.92 -23.67
N ASP A 51 -8.16 -17.92 -24.36
CA ASP A 51 -8.66 -17.54 -25.69
C ASP A 51 -8.32 -18.58 -26.77
N VAL A 52 -7.15 -19.22 -26.68
CA VAL A 52 -6.65 -20.13 -27.72
C VAL A 52 -7.03 -21.59 -27.48
N VAL A 53 -7.17 -22.02 -26.22
CA VAL A 53 -7.40 -23.43 -25.86
C VAL A 53 -8.75 -23.65 -25.23
N PHE A 54 -9.05 -22.94 -24.12
CA PHE A 54 -10.29 -23.19 -23.38
C PHE A 54 -11.53 -22.77 -24.16
N ALA A 55 -11.59 -21.53 -24.66
CA ALA A 55 -12.78 -20.99 -25.30
C ALA A 55 -13.24 -21.81 -26.53
N PRO A 56 -12.36 -22.28 -27.43
CA PRO A 56 -12.77 -23.15 -28.52
C PRO A 56 -13.31 -24.52 -28.06
N ILE A 57 -12.68 -25.14 -27.04
CA ILE A 57 -13.12 -26.42 -26.49
C ILE A 57 -14.48 -26.24 -25.79
N HIS A 58 -14.59 -25.23 -24.94
CA HIS A 58 -15.80 -24.87 -24.23
C HIS A 58 -16.96 -24.60 -25.20
N ALA A 59 -16.74 -23.81 -26.26
CA ALA A 59 -17.75 -23.56 -27.27
C ALA A 59 -18.22 -24.84 -27.98
N ALA A 60 -17.31 -25.78 -28.28
CA ALA A 60 -17.68 -27.07 -28.86
C ALA A 60 -18.49 -27.95 -27.89
N VAL A 61 -18.12 -27.96 -26.61
CA VAL A 61 -18.85 -28.65 -25.54
C VAL A 61 -20.25 -28.04 -25.37
N GLN A 62 -20.36 -26.72 -25.33
CA GLN A 62 -21.65 -26.04 -25.21
C GLN A 62 -22.54 -26.27 -26.44
N PHE A 63 -21.95 -26.25 -27.65
CA PHE A 63 -22.67 -26.62 -28.87
C PHE A 63 -23.20 -28.06 -28.80
N TRP A 64 -22.42 -29.01 -28.26
CA TRP A 64 -22.87 -30.39 -28.07
C TRP A 64 -24.03 -30.48 -27.06
N ILE A 65 -23.82 -30.01 -25.83
CA ILE A 65 -24.77 -30.11 -24.71
C ILE A 65 -26.12 -29.47 -25.06
N THR A 66 -26.10 -28.38 -25.83
CA THR A 66 -27.32 -27.65 -26.20
C THR A 66 -27.99 -28.17 -27.48
N SER A 67 -27.35 -29.08 -28.23
CA SER A 67 -27.92 -29.68 -29.44
C SER A 67 -28.95 -30.77 -29.13
N ASP A 68 -29.94 -30.95 -30.01
CA ASP A 68 -30.97 -31.99 -29.83
C ASP A 68 -30.38 -33.41 -29.78
N LEU A 69 -29.36 -33.68 -30.61
CA LEU A 69 -28.66 -34.96 -30.60
C LEU A 69 -27.85 -35.13 -29.32
N GLY A 70 -27.12 -34.10 -28.88
CA GLY A 70 -26.32 -34.13 -27.66
C GLY A 70 -27.19 -34.42 -26.45
N ARG A 71 -28.30 -33.70 -26.25
CA ARG A 71 -29.24 -33.95 -25.13
C ARG A 71 -29.74 -35.39 -25.07
N LEU A 72 -30.04 -36.00 -26.21
CA LEU A 72 -30.48 -37.40 -26.25
C LEU A 72 -29.36 -38.34 -25.83
N VAL A 73 -28.16 -38.14 -26.35
CA VAL A 73 -26.99 -38.97 -26.02
C VAL A 73 -26.57 -38.77 -24.57
N ASP A 74 -26.48 -37.53 -24.10
CA ASP A 74 -26.13 -37.17 -22.73
C ASP A 74 -27.14 -37.75 -21.74
N GLY A 75 -28.43 -37.74 -22.06
CA GLY A 75 -29.46 -38.40 -21.27
C GLY A 75 -29.24 -39.92 -21.12
N VAL A 76 -28.80 -40.60 -22.20
CA VAL A 76 -28.42 -42.02 -22.14
C VAL A 76 -27.17 -42.22 -21.31
N ILE A 77 -26.13 -41.38 -21.48
CA ILE A 77 -24.90 -41.42 -20.70
C ILE A 77 -25.22 -41.27 -19.21
N ASN A 78 -25.94 -40.21 -18.83
CA ASN A 78 -26.33 -39.94 -17.46
C ASN A 78 -27.13 -41.10 -16.84
N ALA A 79 -28.05 -41.69 -17.61
CA ALA A 79 -28.81 -42.86 -17.17
C ALA A 79 -27.93 -44.11 -16.97
N VAL A 80 -26.98 -44.37 -17.88
CA VAL A 80 -26.04 -45.51 -17.79
C VAL A 80 -25.15 -45.38 -16.56
N PHE A 81 -24.67 -44.18 -16.26
CA PHE A 81 -23.80 -43.92 -15.11
C PHE A 81 -24.58 -43.67 -13.80
N GLY A 82 -25.91 -43.57 -13.85
CA GLY A 82 -26.75 -43.27 -12.69
C GLY A 82 -26.39 -41.95 -12.00
N SER A 83 -25.79 -41.00 -12.73
CA SER A 83 -25.31 -39.72 -12.22
C SER A 83 -25.40 -38.63 -13.28
N TYR A 84 -25.32 -37.36 -12.88
CA TYR A 84 -25.27 -36.24 -13.81
C TYR A 84 -23.82 -36.06 -14.32
N VAL A 85 -23.50 -36.67 -15.46
CA VAL A 85 -22.15 -36.72 -16.03
C VAL A 85 -21.91 -35.55 -16.97
N ILE A 86 -22.83 -35.32 -17.90
CA ILE A 86 -22.75 -34.28 -18.92
C ILE A 86 -24.04 -33.47 -18.90
N GLY A 87 -23.91 -32.15 -18.84
CA GLY A 87 -25.02 -31.21 -18.90
C GLY A 87 -24.76 -29.95 -18.09
N ASN A 88 -25.42 -28.86 -18.45
CA ASN A 88 -25.35 -27.62 -17.69
C ASN A 88 -26.27 -27.69 -16.45
N GLY A 89 -25.93 -26.93 -15.43
CA GLY A 89 -26.76 -26.73 -14.25
C GLY A 89 -28.06 -26.00 -14.59
N SER A 90 -29.11 -26.29 -13.83
CA SER A 90 -30.37 -25.56 -13.92
C SER A 90 -30.22 -24.15 -13.32
N PRO A 91 -30.79 -23.10 -13.92
CA PRO A 91 -30.86 -21.81 -13.26
C PRO A 91 -31.69 -21.89 -11.98
N GLY A 92 -31.31 -21.08 -10.99
CA GLY A 92 -32.08 -20.86 -9.78
C GLY A 92 -33.41 -20.18 -10.04
N THR A 93 -34.31 -20.28 -9.06
CA THR A 93 -35.70 -19.80 -9.05
C THR A 93 -36.00 -19.12 -7.71
N ALA A 94 -37.13 -18.45 -7.58
CA ALA A 94 -37.51 -17.86 -6.28
C ALA A 94 -37.64 -18.93 -5.16
N GLU A 95 -38.09 -20.13 -5.52
CA GLU A 95 -38.28 -21.24 -4.56
C GLU A 95 -36.99 -22.01 -4.25
N ASP A 96 -36.05 -22.04 -5.21
CA ASP A 96 -34.74 -22.67 -5.10
C ASP A 96 -33.70 -21.71 -5.71
N PRO A 97 -33.23 -20.71 -4.94
CA PRO A 97 -32.46 -19.58 -5.47
C PRO A 97 -31.16 -19.98 -6.15
N ASP A 98 -30.53 -21.05 -5.70
CA ASP A 98 -29.19 -21.39 -6.16
C ASP A 98 -29.21 -22.07 -7.52
N GLY A 99 -28.20 -21.75 -8.33
CA GLY A 99 -27.92 -22.43 -9.57
C GLY A 99 -27.50 -23.88 -9.31
N GLY A 100 -28.11 -24.81 -10.05
CA GLY A 100 -27.73 -26.22 -9.98
C GLY A 100 -26.30 -26.45 -10.46
N ALA A 101 -25.63 -27.45 -9.90
CA ALA A 101 -24.33 -27.88 -10.38
C ALA A 101 -24.41 -28.50 -11.79
N ALA A 102 -23.34 -28.33 -12.57
CA ALA A 102 -23.16 -29.00 -13.85
C ALA A 102 -22.95 -30.52 -13.71
N GLY A 103 -22.97 -31.22 -14.83
CA GLY A 103 -22.48 -32.59 -14.91
C GLY A 103 -21.01 -32.65 -14.52
N TRP A 104 -20.61 -33.64 -13.70
CA TRP A 104 -19.28 -33.67 -13.10
C TRP A 104 -18.14 -33.79 -14.13
N LEU A 105 -18.43 -34.19 -15.37
CA LEU A 105 -17.45 -34.24 -16.45
C LEU A 105 -17.47 -32.98 -17.32
N LEU A 106 -18.61 -32.64 -17.94
CA LEU A 106 -18.73 -31.52 -18.86
C LEU A 106 -20.00 -30.72 -18.56
N GLY A 107 -19.86 -29.41 -18.43
CA GLY A 107 -20.98 -28.49 -18.35
C GLY A 107 -20.67 -27.25 -17.51
N ASP A 108 -21.48 -26.24 -17.73
CA ASP A 108 -21.44 -24.98 -16.99
C ASP A 108 -22.42 -25.03 -15.83
N GLY A 109 -22.10 -24.31 -14.75
CA GLY A 109 -22.99 -24.14 -13.62
C GLY A 109 -24.25 -23.35 -13.99
N GLY A 110 -25.35 -23.62 -13.30
CA GLY A 110 -26.58 -22.84 -13.43
C GLY A 110 -26.40 -21.45 -12.85
N ALA A 111 -27.01 -20.42 -13.45
CA ALA A 111 -27.02 -19.09 -12.84
C ALA A 111 -27.90 -19.07 -11.59
N GLY A 112 -27.49 -18.35 -10.56
CA GLY A 112 -28.30 -18.06 -9.40
C GLY A 112 -29.48 -17.14 -9.73
N TRP A 113 -30.51 -17.18 -8.89
CA TRP A 113 -31.71 -16.38 -9.08
C TRP A 113 -31.47 -14.91 -8.76
N ASN A 114 -31.84 -14.04 -9.70
CA ASN A 114 -31.92 -12.61 -9.45
C ASN A 114 -33.16 -12.33 -8.59
N SER A 115 -32.96 -12.04 -7.32
CA SER A 115 -34.04 -11.77 -6.38
C SER A 115 -34.81 -10.53 -6.79
N THR A 116 -36.14 -10.67 -6.83
CA THR A 116 -37.09 -9.57 -7.03
C THR A 116 -37.81 -9.19 -5.74
N GLU A 117 -37.39 -9.76 -4.60
CA GLU A 117 -38.07 -9.65 -3.31
C GLU A 117 -37.19 -8.91 -2.29
N ASP A 118 -37.77 -7.93 -1.60
CA ASP A 118 -37.05 -7.13 -0.60
C ASP A 118 -36.52 -8.01 0.54
N GLY A 119 -35.24 -7.85 0.89
CA GLY A 119 -34.59 -8.62 1.94
C GLY A 119 -34.21 -10.06 1.56
N HIS A 120 -34.46 -10.49 0.32
CA HIS A 120 -34.04 -11.81 -0.16
C HIS A 120 -32.75 -11.71 -0.98
N ALA A 121 -31.73 -12.46 -0.56
CA ALA A 121 -30.45 -12.53 -1.25
C ALA A 121 -30.61 -13.08 -2.67
N GLY A 122 -29.69 -12.70 -3.56
CA GLY A 122 -29.54 -13.38 -4.83
C GLY A 122 -29.06 -14.81 -4.58
N GLY A 123 -29.48 -15.75 -5.43
CA GLY A 123 -29.01 -17.12 -5.30
C GLY A 123 -27.58 -17.28 -5.78
N ASP A 124 -26.89 -18.30 -5.26
CA ASP A 124 -25.51 -18.58 -5.63
C ASP A 124 -25.44 -19.23 -7.01
N GLY A 125 -24.32 -19.05 -7.71
CA GLY A 125 -24.03 -19.72 -8.95
C GLY A 125 -23.67 -21.19 -8.74
N GLY A 126 -24.13 -22.06 -9.62
CA GLY A 126 -23.78 -23.48 -9.59
C GLY A 126 -22.33 -23.75 -9.96
N ALA A 127 -21.75 -24.82 -9.40
CA ALA A 127 -20.40 -25.25 -9.77
C ALA A 127 -20.36 -25.90 -11.18
N ALA A 128 -19.26 -25.68 -11.91
CA ALA A 128 -18.97 -26.36 -13.16
C ALA A 128 -18.44 -27.80 -12.95
N GLY A 129 -18.35 -28.56 -14.06
CA GLY A 129 -17.83 -29.93 -14.07
C GLY A 129 -16.30 -30.04 -14.02
N LEU A 130 -15.73 -31.01 -14.71
CA LEU A 130 -14.28 -31.08 -14.93
C LEU A 130 -13.81 -29.98 -15.90
N LEU A 131 -14.63 -29.67 -16.90
CA LEU A 131 -14.47 -28.55 -17.81
C LEU A 131 -15.77 -27.74 -17.86
N GLY A 132 -15.66 -26.44 -17.57
CA GLY A 132 -16.81 -25.54 -17.68
C GLY A 132 -16.59 -24.20 -16.97
N VAL A 133 -17.60 -23.35 -17.13
CA VAL A 133 -17.69 -22.05 -16.45
C VAL A 133 -18.67 -22.15 -15.29
N GLY A 134 -18.30 -21.61 -14.13
CA GLY A 134 -19.20 -21.52 -12.99
C GLY A 134 -20.41 -20.64 -13.29
N GLY A 135 -21.54 -20.93 -12.67
CA GLY A 135 -22.74 -20.12 -12.81
C GLY A 135 -22.53 -18.72 -12.25
N ALA A 136 -23.14 -17.69 -12.85
CA ALA A 136 -23.13 -16.36 -12.24
C ALA A 136 -24.04 -16.35 -11.00
N GLY A 137 -23.62 -15.64 -9.95
CA GLY A 137 -24.47 -15.32 -8.81
C GLY A 137 -25.60 -14.37 -9.19
N GLY A 138 -26.74 -14.51 -8.53
CA GLY A 138 -27.91 -13.68 -8.75
C GLY A 138 -27.82 -12.33 -8.04
N SER A 139 -28.49 -11.30 -8.55
CA SER A 139 -28.59 -10.02 -7.86
C SER A 139 -29.47 -10.11 -6.60
N GLY A 140 -29.08 -9.43 -5.54
CA GLY A 140 -29.88 -9.29 -4.32
C GLY A 140 -31.07 -8.37 -4.49
N GLY A 141 -32.15 -8.68 -3.77
CA GLY A 141 -33.28 -7.77 -3.60
C GLY A 141 -32.90 -6.59 -2.70
N VAL A 142 -33.76 -5.58 -2.57
CA VAL A 142 -33.47 -4.38 -1.77
C VAL A 142 -32.99 -4.75 -0.36
N GLY A 143 -31.83 -4.24 0.05
CA GLY A 143 -31.24 -4.52 1.37
C GLY A 143 -30.65 -5.93 1.55
N ALA A 144 -30.52 -6.72 0.47
CA ALA A 144 -29.96 -8.06 0.52
C ALA A 144 -28.77 -8.24 -0.42
N ALA A 145 -27.83 -9.10 -0.02
CA ALA A 145 -26.60 -9.34 -0.75
C ALA A 145 -26.85 -10.00 -2.12
N GLY A 146 -25.91 -9.78 -3.04
CA GLY A 146 -25.81 -10.61 -4.24
C GLY A 146 -25.35 -12.02 -3.89
N GLY A 147 -25.74 -13.00 -4.68
CA GLY A 147 -25.26 -14.38 -4.53
C GLY A 147 -23.84 -14.54 -5.07
N ASP A 148 -23.12 -15.53 -4.57
CA ASP A 148 -21.75 -15.80 -4.97
C ASP A 148 -21.68 -16.43 -6.36
N GLY A 149 -20.56 -16.23 -7.05
CA GLY A 149 -20.25 -16.92 -8.29
C GLY A 149 -19.95 -18.39 -8.05
N GLY A 150 -20.40 -19.26 -8.96
CA GLY A 150 -20.12 -20.68 -8.90
C GLY A 150 -18.66 -20.99 -9.25
N THR A 151 -18.12 -22.07 -8.68
CA THR A 151 -16.75 -22.50 -8.97
C THR A 151 -16.57 -22.97 -10.42
N GLY A 152 -15.42 -22.63 -11.01
CA GLY A 152 -15.01 -23.07 -12.34
C GLY A 152 -14.63 -24.55 -12.41
N GLY A 153 -14.47 -25.06 -13.63
CA GLY A 153 -14.17 -26.48 -13.85
C GLY A 153 -12.84 -26.95 -13.23
N ARG A 154 -12.82 -28.17 -12.67
CA ARG A 154 -11.70 -28.72 -11.89
C ARG A 154 -10.42 -29.05 -12.68
N LEU A 155 -10.48 -29.10 -14.01
CA LEU A 155 -9.32 -29.27 -14.88
C LEU A 155 -9.03 -28.01 -15.70
N LEU A 156 -10.07 -27.49 -16.35
CA LEU A 156 -10.05 -26.23 -17.09
C LEU A 156 -11.33 -25.46 -16.73
N GLY A 157 -11.18 -24.30 -16.11
CA GLY A 157 -12.31 -23.62 -15.50
C GLY A 157 -12.20 -22.10 -15.53
N ILE A 158 -13.36 -21.46 -15.60
CA ILE A 158 -13.52 -20.05 -15.25
C ILE A 158 -14.59 -19.97 -14.17
N GLY A 159 -14.34 -19.23 -13.11
CA GLY A 159 -15.32 -18.95 -12.08
C GLY A 159 -16.49 -18.10 -12.59
N GLY A 160 -17.65 -18.28 -11.98
CA GLY A 160 -18.81 -17.43 -12.24
C GLY A 160 -18.62 -16.04 -11.63
N ALA A 161 -19.21 -15.02 -12.23
CA ALA A 161 -19.22 -13.69 -11.61
C ALA A 161 -20.14 -13.66 -10.39
N GLY A 162 -19.77 -12.88 -9.37
CA GLY A 162 -20.64 -12.58 -8.23
C GLY A 162 -21.82 -11.71 -8.62
N GLY A 163 -22.91 -11.87 -7.88
CA GLY A 163 -24.15 -11.11 -8.07
C GLY A 163 -24.06 -9.70 -7.49
N ARG A 164 -24.78 -8.75 -8.10
CA ARG A 164 -24.85 -7.37 -7.57
C ARG A 164 -25.65 -7.35 -6.26
N GLY A 165 -25.17 -6.61 -5.27
CA GLY A 165 -25.93 -6.31 -4.06
C GLY A 165 -27.15 -5.44 -4.34
N GLY A 166 -28.26 -5.70 -3.63
CA GLY A 166 -29.40 -4.80 -3.60
C GLY A 166 -29.07 -3.51 -2.85
N ALA A 167 -30.00 -2.54 -2.81
CA ALA A 167 -29.71 -1.21 -2.26
C ALA A 167 -29.09 -1.27 -0.84
N GLY A 168 -27.86 -0.75 -0.72
CA GLY A 168 -27.05 -0.73 0.50
C GLY A 168 -26.52 -2.08 0.99
N ALA A 169 -26.58 -3.12 0.16
CA ALA A 169 -26.09 -4.46 0.48
C ALA A 169 -24.91 -4.86 -0.41
N ASP A 170 -24.12 -5.80 0.09
CA ASP A 170 -22.86 -6.19 -0.51
C ASP A 170 -23.05 -6.99 -1.81
N GLY A 171 -22.08 -6.88 -2.71
CA GLY A 171 -21.98 -7.76 -3.85
C GLY A 171 -21.48 -9.15 -3.44
N GLY A 172 -21.92 -10.19 -4.15
CA GLY A 172 -21.45 -11.56 -3.94
C GLY A 172 -20.01 -11.73 -4.43
N ALA A 173 -19.29 -12.68 -3.86
CA ALA A 173 -17.94 -13.02 -4.29
C ALA A 173 -17.93 -13.61 -5.71
N GLY A 174 -16.83 -13.44 -6.43
CA GLY A 174 -16.56 -14.17 -7.65
C GLY A 174 -16.24 -15.63 -7.33
N GLY A 175 -16.64 -16.55 -8.21
CA GLY A 175 -16.35 -17.97 -8.02
C GLY A 175 -14.88 -18.28 -8.25
N ASP A 176 -14.33 -19.18 -7.44
CA ASP A 176 -12.95 -19.64 -7.62
C ASP A 176 -12.80 -20.55 -8.82
N ALA A 177 -11.60 -20.59 -9.39
CA ALA A 177 -11.22 -21.54 -10.40
C ALA A 177 -10.16 -22.51 -9.87
N ALA A 178 -10.61 -23.49 -9.06
CA ALA A 178 -9.80 -24.56 -8.45
C ALA A 178 -9.29 -25.62 -9.46
N ALA A 179 -8.90 -25.19 -10.65
CA ALA A 179 -8.54 -26.04 -11.76
C ALA A 179 -7.10 -26.56 -11.65
N LEU A 180 -6.84 -27.78 -12.13
CA LEU A 180 -5.47 -28.33 -12.16
C LEU A 180 -4.57 -27.67 -13.22
N VAL A 181 -5.14 -27.27 -14.37
CA VAL A 181 -4.35 -26.75 -15.51
C VAL A 181 -4.58 -25.27 -15.72
N LEU A 182 -5.81 -24.84 -16.07
CA LEU A 182 -6.19 -23.45 -16.28
C LEU A 182 -7.35 -23.10 -15.35
N GLY A 183 -7.21 -22.07 -14.53
CA GLY A 183 -8.30 -21.56 -13.71
C GLY A 183 -8.30 -20.04 -13.64
N ILE A 184 -9.32 -19.38 -14.19
CA ILE A 184 -9.49 -17.93 -14.06
C ILE A 184 -10.64 -17.64 -13.10
N GLY A 185 -10.38 -16.90 -12.04
CA GLY A 185 -11.40 -16.53 -11.06
C GLY A 185 -12.50 -15.64 -11.65
N GLY A 186 -13.68 -15.71 -11.06
CA GLY A 186 -14.81 -14.87 -11.42
C GLY A 186 -14.66 -13.45 -10.87
N ARG A 187 -15.21 -12.45 -11.56
CA ARG A 187 -15.28 -11.08 -11.03
C ARG A 187 -16.24 -11.02 -9.84
N GLY A 188 -15.90 -10.29 -8.79
CA GLY A 188 -16.80 -9.98 -7.70
C GLY A 188 -17.99 -9.11 -8.13
N GLY A 189 -19.11 -9.25 -7.44
CA GLY A 189 -20.32 -8.48 -7.67
C GLY A 189 -20.18 -7.04 -7.16
N ASP A 190 -20.78 -6.08 -7.86
CA ASP A 190 -20.79 -4.69 -7.39
C ASP A 190 -21.72 -4.56 -6.17
N GLY A 191 -21.33 -3.73 -5.19
CA GLY A 191 -22.17 -3.35 -4.07
C GLY A 191 -23.35 -2.47 -4.49
N GLY A 192 -24.43 -2.51 -3.72
CA GLY A 192 -25.61 -1.69 -3.98
C GLY A 192 -25.51 -0.30 -3.38
N ASP A 193 -25.99 0.71 -4.11
CA ASP A 193 -26.14 2.07 -3.59
C ASP A 193 -27.17 2.11 -2.45
N GLY A 194 -26.92 2.89 -1.40
CA GLY A 194 -27.85 2.98 -0.27
C GLY A 194 -27.56 4.13 0.67
N ALA A 195 -28.31 4.19 1.79
CA ALA A 195 -28.00 5.14 2.86
C ALA A 195 -26.57 4.92 3.34
N GLN A 196 -26.22 3.64 3.48
CA GLN A 196 -24.86 3.13 3.39
C GLN A 196 -24.72 2.34 2.10
N GLY A 197 -23.65 2.56 1.35
CA GLY A 197 -23.31 1.73 0.21
C GLY A 197 -22.92 0.33 0.67
N GLY A 198 -23.21 -0.69 -0.15
CA GLY A 198 -22.69 -2.02 0.04
C GLY A 198 -21.25 -2.15 -0.44
N ARG A 199 -20.51 -3.05 0.19
CA ARG A 199 -19.16 -3.43 -0.23
C ARG A 199 -19.21 -4.14 -1.59
N GLY A 200 -18.17 -3.96 -2.40
CA GLY A 200 -17.96 -4.84 -3.55
C GLY A 200 -17.55 -6.25 -3.11
N GLY A 201 -18.03 -7.27 -3.81
CA GLY A 201 -17.62 -8.65 -3.57
C GLY A 201 -16.17 -8.89 -4.01
N ASN A 202 -15.44 -9.76 -3.32
CA ASN A 202 -14.08 -10.13 -3.70
C ASN A 202 -14.08 -10.89 -5.04
N GLY A 203 -13.03 -10.74 -5.83
CA GLY A 203 -12.81 -11.60 -6.99
C GLY A 203 -12.43 -13.02 -6.57
N GLY A 204 -12.81 -14.01 -7.38
CA GLY A 204 -12.48 -15.40 -7.12
C GLY A 204 -11.01 -15.71 -7.43
N ASP A 205 -10.46 -16.73 -6.80
CA ASP A 205 -9.07 -17.12 -6.98
C ASP A 205 -8.82 -17.87 -8.29
N GLY A 206 -7.62 -17.69 -8.84
CA GLY A 206 -7.13 -18.48 -9.95
C GLY A 206 -6.62 -19.86 -9.54
N ALA A 207 -6.42 -20.73 -10.52
CA ALA A 207 -5.70 -21.99 -10.31
C ALA A 207 -4.23 -21.75 -9.90
N ALA A 208 -3.66 -22.61 -9.06
CA ALA A 208 -2.30 -22.47 -8.56
C ALA A 208 -1.19 -22.38 -9.63
N PHE A 209 -1.40 -22.88 -10.86
CA PHE A 209 -0.41 -22.86 -11.94
C PHE A 209 -0.70 -21.81 -13.04
N LEU A 210 -1.55 -22.14 -14.03
CA LEU A 210 -2.02 -21.15 -15.01
C LEU A 210 -3.35 -20.56 -14.53
N GLY A 211 -3.29 -19.71 -13.52
CA GLY A 211 -4.50 -19.07 -13.03
C GLY A 211 -4.33 -17.61 -12.73
N SER A 212 -5.34 -16.84 -13.11
CA SER A 212 -5.44 -15.42 -12.79
C SER A 212 -6.66 -15.23 -11.91
N GLY A 213 -6.53 -14.39 -10.90
CA GLY A 213 -7.66 -14.01 -10.07
C GLY A 213 -8.67 -13.18 -10.85
N GLY A 214 -9.92 -13.20 -10.40
CA GLY A 214 -10.94 -12.27 -10.90
C GLY A 214 -10.81 -10.89 -10.24
N ASP A 215 -11.26 -9.85 -10.91
CA ASP A 215 -11.29 -8.50 -10.32
C ASP A 215 -12.33 -8.42 -9.20
N GLY A 216 -12.09 -7.56 -8.22
CA GLY A 216 -13.08 -7.19 -7.22
C GLY A 216 -14.25 -6.39 -7.80
N GLY A 217 -15.40 -6.46 -7.14
CA GLY A 217 -16.57 -5.64 -7.44
C GLY A 217 -16.40 -4.20 -6.96
N ASP A 218 -17.01 -3.24 -7.66
CA ASP A 218 -17.03 -1.84 -7.21
C ASP A 218 -18.00 -1.70 -6.02
N ALA A 219 -17.70 -0.83 -5.07
CA ALA A 219 -18.60 -0.55 -3.95
C ALA A 219 -19.78 0.35 -4.37
N GLY A 220 -20.87 0.26 -3.61
CA GLY A 220 -22.02 1.16 -3.74
C GLY A 220 -21.74 2.56 -3.17
N LEU A 221 -22.50 3.54 -3.65
CA LEU A 221 -22.52 4.88 -3.11
C LEU A 221 -23.31 4.93 -1.79
N SER A 222 -22.77 5.66 -0.81
CA SER A 222 -23.48 5.99 0.44
C SER A 222 -24.24 7.32 0.31
N GLY A 223 -25.25 7.54 1.15
CA GLY A 223 -26.06 8.78 1.13
C GLY A 223 -27.24 8.76 0.16
N ILE A 224 -27.55 7.61 -0.45
CA ILE A 224 -28.66 7.45 -1.40
C ILE A 224 -29.86 6.85 -0.69
N GLY A 225 -31.00 7.57 -0.68
CA GLY A 225 -32.20 7.12 0.01
C GLY A 225 -32.18 7.29 1.54
N GLY A 226 -31.11 7.87 2.09
CA GLY A 226 -30.96 8.22 3.51
C GLY A 226 -29.59 8.84 3.78
N ALA A 227 -29.37 9.41 4.96
CA ALA A 227 -28.05 9.91 5.36
C ALA A 227 -27.11 8.74 5.68
N SER A 228 -25.85 8.86 5.26
CA SER A 228 -24.79 7.93 5.70
C SER A 228 -24.53 8.10 7.21
N THR A 229 -24.21 6.99 7.87
CA THR A 229 -23.82 6.94 9.29
C THR A 229 -22.37 6.47 9.49
N GLY A 230 -21.58 6.38 8.41
CA GLY A 230 -20.29 5.70 8.41
C GLY A 230 -19.41 6.10 7.23
N LEU A 231 -18.23 5.50 7.14
CA LEU A 231 -17.28 5.73 6.05
C LEU A 231 -17.80 5.16 4.72
N PRO A 232 -17.26 5.60 3.57
CA PRO A 232 -17.59 5.01 2.28
C PRO A 232 -17.38 3.49 2.26
N ALA A 233 -18.26 2.76 1.59
CA ALA A 233 -18.04 1.34 1.34
C ALA A 233 -16.80 1.12 0.48
N LEU A 234 -16.09 0.02 0.72
CA LEU A 234 -14.88 -0.34 -0.01
C LEU A 234 -15.20 -1.29 -1.17
N GLY A 235 -14.37 -1.26 -2.20
CA GLY A 235 -14.41 -2.27 -3.25
C GLY A 235 -14.03 -3.66 -2.71
N GLY A 236 -14.31 -4.69 -3.50
CA GLY A 236 -13.82 -6.03 -3.23
C GLY A 236 -12.33 -6.15 -3.53
N ALA A 237 -11.63 -7.02 -2.79
CA ALA A 237 -10.28 -7.43 -3.15
C ALA A 237 -10.29 -8.13 -4.52
N GLY A 238 -9.18 -8.05 -5.24
CA GLY A 238 -8.96 -8.94 -6.38
C GLY A 238 -8.68 -10.37 -5.90
N GLY A 239 -8.93 -11.35 -6.75
CA GLY A 239 -8.58 -12.75 -6.46
C GLY A 239 -7.09 -13.03 -6.62
N THR A 240 -6.63 -14.07 -5.94
CA THR A 240 -5.23 -14.51 -5.90
C THR A 240 -4.82 -15.15 -7.23
N ALA A 241 -3.58 -14.89 -7.64
CA ALA A 241 -2.99 -15.46 -8.85
C ALA A 241 -2.35 -16.84 -8.59
N GLY A 242 -2.30 -17.66 -9.64
CA GLY A 242 -1.37 -18.78 -9.74
C GLY A 242 0.02 -18.35 -10.19
N ALA A 243 0.97 -19.29 -10.15
CA ALA A 243 2.38 -19.05 -10.45
C ALA A 243 2.68 -18.35 -11.80
N LEU A 244 1.80 -18.48 -12.78
CA LEU A 244 1.95 -17.90 -14.12
C LEU A 244 0.86 -16.90 -14.51
N GLY A 245 -0.04 -16.54 -13.59
CA GLY A 245 -1.09 -15.56 -13.86
C GLY A 245 -0.90 -14.24 -13.15
N THR A 246 -1.99 -13.49 -13.11
CA THR A 246 -2.05 -12.17 -12.49
C THR A 246 -3.13 -12.13 -11.42
N HIS A 247 -2.88 -11.36 -10.37
CA HIS A 247 -3.87 -11.02 -9.38
C HIS A 247 -4.96 -10.18 -10.03
N GLY A 248 -6.20 -10.30 -9.55
CA GLY A 248 -7.29 -9.44 -10.02
C GLY A 248 -7.12 -8.00 -9.56
N ASP A 249 -7.71 -7.05 -10.27
CA ASP A 249 -7.70 -5.65 -9.81
C ASP A 249 -8.65 -5.48 -8.61
N VAL A 250 -8.31 -4.57 -7.68
CA VAL A 250 -9.22 -4.17 -6.60
C VAL A 250 -10.40 -3.38 -7.17
N GLY A 251 -11.59 -3.60 -6.63
CA GLY A 251 -12.77 -2.80 -6.96
C GLY A 251 -12.66 -1.36 -6.48
N ARG A 252 -13.39 -0.44 -7.11
CA ARG A 252 -13.42 0.96 -6.69
C ARG A 252 -14.19 1.13 -5.38
N SER A 253 -13.60 1.86 -4.44
CA SER A 253 -14.33 2.34 -3.27
C SER A 253 -15.48 3.27 -3.66
N GLY A 254 -16.55 3.23 -2.88
CA GLY A 254 -17.69 4.14 -2.98
C GLY A 254 -17.33 5.54 -2.50
N ARG A 255 -18.34 6.41 -2.45
CA ARG A 255 -18.24 7.74 -1.83
C ARG A 255 -19.56 8.10 -1.16
N ILE A 256 -19.52 9.03 -0.21
CA ILE A 256 -20.73 9.60 0.38
C ILE A 256 -21.23 10.71 -0.54
N VAL A 257 -22.44 10.57 -1.07
CA VAL A 257 -23.10 11.60 -1.89
C VAL A 257 -23.44 12.79 -1.01
N ASP A 258 -23.03 13.99 -1.45
CA ASP A 258 -23.19 15.26 -0.72
C ASP A 258 -22.64 15.23 0.73
N GLY A 259 -21.75 14.29 1.02
CA GLY A 259 -21.11 14.14 2.32
C GLY A 259 -20.13 15.29 2.59
N PRO A 260 -19.94 15.68 3.86
CA PRO A 260 -18.86 16.60 4.20
C PRO A 260 -17.52 15.97 3.79
N ALA A 261 -16.57 16.78 3.32
CA ALA A 261 -15.18 16.35 3.30
C ALA A 261 -14.82 15.91 4.74
N SER A 262 -14.18 14.75 4.91
CA SER A 262 -13.76 14.25 6.22
C SER A 262 -13.09 15.39 6.99
N ALA A 263 -13.70 15.77 8.11
CA ALA A 263 -13.18 16.82 8.98
C ALA A 263 -12.23 16.18 9.98
N GLY A 264 -11.05 15.76 9.53
CA GLY A 264 -10.00 15.34 10.45
C GLY A 264 -9.37 16.55 11.16
N THR A 265 -8.45 16.27 12.08
CA THR A 265 -7.74 17.30 12.83
C THR A 265 -6.83 18.09 11.88
N ALA A 266 -7.02 19.41 11.78
CA ALA A 266 -6.14 20.24 10.95
C ALA A 266 -4.73 20.29 11.60
N GLY A 267 -3.70 20.00 10.80
CA GLY A 267 -2.31 20.08 11.25
C GLY A 267 -1.82 21.52 11.39
N SER A 268 -0.69 21.67 12.08
CA SER A 268 -0.04 22.95 12.36
C SER A 268 1.18 23.22 11.45
N LEU A 269 1.78 22.17 10.90
CA LEU A 269 2.94 22.23 10.03
C LEU A 269 2.54 22.44 8.55
N SER A 270 3.52 22.83 7.74
CA SER A 270 3.28 23.01 6.31
C SER A 270 3.10 21.66 5.61
N PRO A 271 2.10 21.50 4.73
CA PRO A 271 1.92 20.23 4.02
C PRO A 271 3.18 19.82 3.25
N VAL A 272 3.53 18.54 3.36
CA VAL A 272 4.54 17.88 2.52
C VAL A 272 3.82 16.88 1.61
N SER A 273 4.19 16.90 0.34
CA SER A 273 3.64 16.00 -0.69
C SER A 273 4.75 15.51 -1.61
N THR A 274 4.39 14.78 -2.66
CA THR A 274 5.32 14.21 -3.64
C THR A 274 5.34 15.06 -4.92
N THR A 275 6.54 15.27 -5.47
CA THR A 275 6.76 15.89 -6.78
C THR A 275 7.84 15.10 -7.51
N GLY A 276 7.42 14.24 -8.44
CA GLY A 276 8.30 13.26 -9.07
C GLY A 276 9.09 12.47 -8.01
N THR A 277 10.41 12.50 -8.08
CA THR A 277 11.27 11.74 -7.16
C THR A 277 11.62 12.44 -5.85
N TRP A 278 10.87 13.49 -5.45
CA TRP A 278 11.16 14.34 -4.29
C TRP A 278 9.94 14.54 -3.40
N LEU A 279 10.19 14.63 -2.09
CA LEU A 279 9.26 15.25 -1.16
C LEU A 279 9.36 16.77 -1.30
N THR A 280 8.22 17.46 -1.35
CA THR A 280 8.15 18.91 -1.51
C THR A 280 7.10 19.54 -0.61
N ASN A 281 7.39 20.75 -0.11
CA ASN A 281 6.40 21.56 0.61
C ASN A 281 5.49 22.36 -0.34
N SER A 282 4.54 23.10 0.24
CA SER A 282 3.59 23.95 -0.51
C SER A 282 4.23 25.07 -1.35
N ASP A 283 5.47 25.49 -1.05
CA ASP A 283 6.24 26.44 -1.85
C ASP A 283 6.99 25.78 -3.04
N GLY A 284 6.91 24.45 -3.14
CA GLY A 284 7.59 23.60 -4.12
C GLY A 284 9.07 23.37 -3.79
N GLN A 285 9.51 23.66 -2.56
CA GLN A 285 10.87 23.41 -2.10
C GLN A 285 11.06 21.92 -1.85
N VAL A 286 12.22 21.37 -2.20
CA VAL A 286 12.57 20.00 -1.81
C VAL A 286 12.76 19.94 -0.30
N VAL A 287 12.18 18.93 0.33
CA VAL A 287 12.26 18.66 1.77
C VAL A 287 13.13 17.43 1.99
N ILE A 288 14.14 17.54 2.86
CA ILE A 288 14.94 16.41 3.35
C ILE A 288 14.68 16.32 4.86
N LEU A 289 14.38 15.12 5.33
CA LEU A 289 14.00 14.87 6.72
C LEU A 289 14.94 13.85 7.32
N HIS A 290 15.49 14.15 8.50
CA HIS A 290 16.27 13.23 9.31
C HIS A 290 15.59 13.07 10.68
N GLY A 291 15.58 11.87 11.23
CA GLY A 291 14.84 11.58 12.44
C GLY A 291 15.11 10.22 13.06
N LEU A 292 14.16 9.74 13.87
CA LEU A 292 14.21 8.45 14.55
C LEU A 292 12.87 7.73 14.47
N ASN A 293 12.92 6.41 14.65
CA ASN A 293 11.76 5.58 14.93
C ASN A 293 11.37 5.67 16.41
N GLU A 294 10.09 5.80 16.70
CA GLU A 294 9.50 5.63 18.04
C GLU A 294 8.34 4.64 17.93
N VAL A 295 8.57 3.42 18.42
CA VAL A 295 7.63 2.30 18.29
C VAL A 295 7.52 1.61 19.65
N TYR A 296 6.32 1.59 20.23
CA TYR A 296 6.07 0.89 21.49
C TYR A 296 5.33 -0.42 21.24
N LYS A 297 6.05 -1.55 21.35
CA LYS A 297 5.63 -2.87 20.84
C LYS A 297 4.86 -3.74 21.84
N VAL A 298 4.52 -3.22 23.02
CA VAL A 298 3.76 -3.96 24.05
C VAL A 298 2.52 -3.19 24.48
N ALA A 299 1.45 -3.91 24.84
CA ALA A 299 0.21 -3.30 25.30
C ALA A 299 0.47 -2.30 26.46
N PRO A 300 -0.09 -1.07 26.41
CA PRO A 300 -1.18 -0.62 25.53
C PRO A 300 -0.76 -0.12 24.12
N TYR A 301 0.50 -0.30 23.70
CA TYR A 301 1.05 0.10 22.39
C TYR A 301 1.12 1.61 22.14
N GLU A 302 1.04 2.41 23.22
CA GLU A 302 1.08 3.86 23.17
C GLU A 302 2.47 4.36 23.60
N PRO A 303 3.18 5.17 22.79
CA PRO A 303 4.47 5.75 23.18
C PRO A 303 4.41 6.56 24.50
N SER A 304 3.27 7.19 24.78
CA SER A 304 3.06 7.88 26.06
C SER A 304 3.15 6.95 27.28
N ALA A 305 2.93 5.64 27.10
CA ALA A 305 3.08 4.63 28.15
C ALA A 305 4.56 4.29 28.44
N SER A 306 5.47 4.49 27.48
CA SER A 306 6.92 4.39 27.72
C SER A 306 7.48 5.62 28.45
N GLY A 307 6.75 6.73 28.40
CA GLY A 307 7.13 8.02 28.97
C GLY A 307 7.37 9.12 27.93
N PHE A 308 7.29 8.80 26.63
CA PHE A 308 7.53 9.77 25.56
C PHE A 308 6.61 11.00 25.69
N ALA A 309 7.21 12.19 25.77
CA ALA A 309 6.52 13.44 26.06
C ALA A 309 7.18 14.66 25.38
N ALA A 310 6.80 15.86 25.82
CA ALA A 310 7.23 17.11 25.21
C ALA A 310 8.74 17.40 25.36
N ASP A 311 9.40 16.90 26.40
CA ASP A 311 10.85 17.04 26.57
C ASP A 311 11.64 16.16 25.59
N ASP A 312 11.11 15.00 25.22
CA ASP A 312 11.65 14.17 24.14
C ASP A 312 11.54 14.88 22.77
N ALA A 313 10.36 15.41 22.45
CA ALA A 313 10.16 16.19 21.21
C ALA A 313 11.05 17.45 21.17
N ALA A 314 11.20 18.16 22.30
CA ALA A 314 12.10 19.30 22.42
C ALA A 314 13.58 18.88 22.25
N PHE A 315 13.97 17.73 22.79
CA PHE A 315 15.32 17.18 22.62
C PHE A 315 15.60 16.83 21.15
N LEU A 316 14.66 16.18 20.47
CA LEU A 316 14.80 15.86 19.05
C LEU A 316 14.98 17.13 18.20
N ALA A 317 14.10 18.12 18.38
CA ALA A 317 14.15 19.39 17.65
C ALA A 317 15.44 20.18 17.97
N ALA A 318 15.89 20.17 19.22
CA ALA A 318 17.12 20.83 19.64
C ALA A 318 18.38 20.26 18.95
N ASN A 319 18.34 18.99 18.53
CA ASN A 319 19.41 18.30 17.82
C ASN A 319 19.20 18.26 16.29
N GLY A 320 18.18 18.94 15.78
CA GLY A 320 17.97 19.15 14.35
C GLY A 320 17.13 18.09 13.65
N PHE A 321 16.56 17.12 14.38
CA PHE A 321 15.64 16.15 13.80
C PHE A 321 14.30 16.79 13.46
N THR A 322 13.68 16.35 12.36
CA THR A 322 12.45 16.96 11.79
C THR A 322 11.36 15.95 11.46
N VAL A 323 11.59 14.66 11.72
CA VAL A 323 10.59 13.62 11.52
C VAL A 323 10.71 12.54 12.59
N VAL A 324 9.58 11.92 12.94
CA VAL A 324 9.53 10.65 13.67
C VAL A 324 8.69 9.67 12.86
N ARG A 325 9.20 8.45 12.68
CA ARG A 325 8.40 7.31 12.22
C ARG A 325 7.76 6.69 13.46
N LEU A 326 6.45 6.90 13.58
CA LEU A 326 5.66 6.60 14.76
C LEU A 326 4.87 5.31 14.52
N GLY A 327 5.23 4.27 15.27
CA GLY A 327 4.60 2.97 15.14
C GLY A 327 3.17 2.95 15.69
N ILE A 328 2.26 2.39 14.91
CA ILE A 328 0.91 1.96 15.32
C ILE A 328 0.80 0.45 15.13
N ILE A 329 0.01 -0.21 15.97
CA ILE A 329 -0.12 -1.67 15.96
C ILE A 329 -1.54 -2.07 15.59
N TRP A 330 -1.72 -2.95 14.60
CA TRP A 330 -3.05 -3.41 14.15
C TRP A 330 -3.88 -3.94 15.32
N SER A 331 -3.28 -4.74 16.21
CA SER A 331 -3.96 -5.28 17.40
C SER A 331 -4.49 -4.22 18.37
N ALA A 332 -3.89 -3.02 18.39
CA ALA A 332 -4.35 -1.90 19.21
C ALA A 332 -5.54 -1.18 18.59
N ILE A 333 -5.58 -1.11 17.25
CA ILE A 333 -6.60 -0.42 16.47
C ILE A 333 -7.85 -1.29 16.28
N GLU A 334 -7.68 -2.58 16.00
CA GLU A 334 -8.76 -3.55 15.76
C GLU A 334 -8.61 -4.77 16.69
N PRO A 335 -8.85 -4.61 18.01
CA PRO A 335 -8.70 -5.69 18.98
C PRO A 335 -9.69 -6.85 18.79
N GLU A 336 -10.84 -6.59 18.16
CA GLU A 336 -11.82 -7.59 17.73
C GLU A 336 -12.22 -7.30 16.28
N PRO A 337 -12.60 -8.32 15.47
CA PRO A 337 -12.98 -8.12 14.07
C PRO A 337 -14.04 -7.01 13.91
N GLY A 338 -13.71 -5.97 13.13
CA GLY A 338 -14.58 -4.83 12.84
C GLY A 338 -14.82 -3.85 14.00
N VAL A 339 -14.15 -4.01 15.15
CA VAL A 339 -14.29 -3.14 16.31
C VAL A 339 -13.05 -2.23 16.43
N TYR A 340 -13.23 -0.95 16.08
CA TYR A 340 -12.11 0.00 16.02
C TYR A 340 -11.93 0.83 17.29
N ASN A 341 -10.71 0.84 17.83
CA ASN A 341 -10.33 1.56 19.04
C ASN A 341 -9.92 3.01 18.75
N THR A 342 -10.91 3.90 18.70
CA THR A 342 -10.68 5.34 18.49
C THR A 342 -9.95 6.03 19.64
N ALA A 343 -9.95 5.46 20.85
CA ALA A 343 -9.20 6.01 21.99
C ALA A 343 -7.69 5.84 21.79
N TYR A 344 -7.26 4.72 21.21
CA TYR A 344 -5.87 4.51 20.81
C TYR A 344 -5.44 5.54 19.76
N LEU A 345 -6.24 5.76 18.71
CA LEU A 345 -5.95 6.79 17.70
C LEU A 345 -5.83 8.19 18.31
N ALA A 346 -6.65 8.52 19.31
CA ALA A 346 -6.54 9.78 20.03
C ALA A 346 -5.25 9.91 20.85
N SER A 347 -4.73 8.81 21.41
CA SER A 347 -3.43 8.80 22.09
C SER A 347 -2.29 9.01 21.10
N ILE A 348 -2.35 8.36 19.93
CA ILE A 348 -1.40 8.58 18.84
C ILE A 348 -1.43 10.04 18.35
N ASP A 349 -2.61 10.62 18.15
CA ASP A 349 -2.75 12.03 17.76
C ASP A 349 -2.17 12.99 18.80
N GLN A 350 -2.26 12.67 20.09
CA GLN A 350 -1.61 13.47 21.13
C GLN A 350 -0.08 13.46 20.99
N THR A 351 0.51 12.33 20.61
CA THR A 351 1.96 12.25 20.31
C THR A 351 2.29 13.03 19.03
N VAL A 352 1.48 12.91 17.98
CA VAL A 352 1.63 13.70 16.73
C VAL A 352 1.62 15.20 17.04
N GLN A 353 0.65 15.69 17.83
CA GLN A 353 0.57 17.09 18.24
C GLN A 353 1.80 17.53 19.05
N THR A 354 2.28 16.68 19.97
CA THR A 354 3.48 16.94 20.78
C THR A 354 4.72 17.12 19.90
N LEU A 355 4.87 16.30 18.86
CA LEU A 355 5.94 16.41 17.86
C LEU A 355 5.78 17.68 17.01
N ALA A 356 4.56 17.96 16.54
CA ALA A 356 4.26 19.10 15.68
C ALA A 356 4.51 20.46 16.36
N GLU A 357 4.21 20.57 17.66
CA GLU A 357 4.54 21.74 18.49
C GLU A 357 6.04 22.09 18.48
N HIS A 358 6.89 21.12 18.15
CA HIS A 358 8.35 21.26 18.05
C HIS A 358 8.87 21.24 16.61
N GLY A 359 7.99 21.32 15.60
CA GLY A 359 8.38 21.36 14.19
C GLY A 359 8.77 19.99 13.61
N ILE A 360 8.32 18.90 14.23
CA ILE A 360 8.65 17.53 13.84
C ILE A 360 7.42 16.91 13.16
N TYR A 361 7.59 16.44 11.92
CA TYR A 361 6.58 15.69 11.18
C TYR A 361 6.47 14.25 11.66
N THR A 362 5.35 13.59 11.35
CA THR A 362 5.13 12.18 11.66
C THR A 362 4.89 11.35 10.40
N ILE A 363 5.55 10.19 10.32
CA ILE A 363 5.16 9.08 9.43
C ILE A 363 4.43 8.08 10.32
N ILE A 364 3.20 7.71 9.98
CA ILE A 364 2.43 6.69 10.71
C ILE A 364 2.75 5.34 10.10
N ASP A 365 3.34 4.45 10.90
CA ASP A 365 3.83 3.15 10.46
C ASP A 365 3.00 2.02 11.08
N MET A 366 2.35 1.19 10.26
CA MET A 366 1.68 -0.02 10.74
C MET A 366 2.71 -1.11 11.00
N HIS A 367 3.22 -1.08 12.22
CA HIS A 367 4.37 -1.86 12.62
C HIS A 367 4.00 -3.31 12.96
N GLN A 368 4.90 -4.22 12.60
CA GLN A 368 4.85 -5.63 12.97
C GLN A 368 6.26 -6.22 12.91
N ASP A 369 6.51 -7.19 13.79
CA ASP A 369 7.61 -8.15 13.68
C ASP A 369 7.08 -9.54 13.97
N ASN A 370 7.56 -10.55 13.24
CA ASN A 370 7.08 -11.94 13.31
C ASN A 370 5.54 -12.05 13.30
N TYR A 371 4.85 -11.16 12.58
CA TYR A 371 3.39 -11.10 12.43
C TYR A 371 2.58 -10.77 13.70
N SER A 372 2.82 -11.42 14.83
CA SER A 372 1.99 -11.32 16.05
C SER A 372 2.71 -11.79 17.33
N GLU A 373 2.15 -11.41 18.48
CA GLU A 373 2.57 -11.90 19.80
C GLU A 373 2.50 -13.43 19.93
N GLU A 374 1.61 -14.10 19.18
CA GLU A 374 1.52 -15.57 19.10
C GLU A 374 2.85 -16.20 18.64
N PHE A 375 3.64 -15.47 17.84
CA PHE A 375 4.91 -15.93 17.26
C PHE A 375 6.13 -15.20 17.84
N GLN A 376 5.98 -14.66 19.06
CA GLN A 376 7.03 -13.90 19.78
C GLN A 376 7.40 -12.56 19.13
N GLY A 377 6.46 -11.92 18.43
CA GLY A 377 6.61 -10.54 18.00
C GLY A 377 5.37 -9.71 18.32
N GLU A 378 4.90 -8.93 17.36
CA GLU A 378 3.79 -7.98 17.51
C GLU A 378 3.22 -7.58 16.14
N GLY A 379 2.11 -6.85 16.13
CA GLY A 379 1.44 -6.41 14.91
C GLY A 379 0.00 -6.88 14.87
N ALA A 380 -0.24 -8.02 14.22
CA ALA A 380 -1.55 -8.59 14.02
C ALA A 380 -2.20 -9.06 15.34
N PRO A 381 -3.51 -8.82 15.53
CA PRO A 381 -4.25 -9.33 16.68
C PRO A 381 -4.33 -10.86 16.66
N LEU A 382 -4.51 -11.46 17.83
CA LEU A 382 -4.62 -12.91 17.98
C LEU A 382 -5.75 -13.53 17.13
N TRP A 383 -6.86 -12.80 16.94
CA TRP A 383 -7.98 -13.28 16.13
C TRP A 383 -7.61 -13.43 14.64
N ALA A 384 -6.57 -12.72 14.19
CA ALA A 384 -6.03 -12.76 12.83
C ALA A 384 -4.76 -13.62 12.69
N SER A 385 -4.38 -14.37 13.73
CA SER A 385 -3.07 -15.05 13.84
C SER A 385 -3.20 -16.57 13.85
N ASP A 386 -3.86 -17.13 12.84
CA ASP A 386 -4.04 -18.59 12.74
C ASP A 386 -2.73 -19.30 12.32
N GLY A 387 -2.15 -20.06 13.26
CA GLY A 387 -1.00 -20.93 13.00
C GLY A 387 -1.35 -22.27 12.31
N GLY A 388 -2.62 -22.55 12.03
CA GLY A 388 -3.09 -23.72 11.29
C GLY A 388 -2.82 -25.05 11.99
N GLY A 389 -2.65 -25.02 13.31
CA GLY A 389 -2.25 -26.17 14.12
C GLY A 389 -0.84 -26.70 13.84
N ARG A 390 0.00 -25.92 13.15
CA ARG A 390 1.40 -26.27 12.85
C ARG A 390 2.30 -26.07 14.08
N PRO A 391 3.51 -26.65 14.11
CA PRO A 391 4.46 -26.40 15.19
C PRO A 391 4.78 -24.90 15.32
N ASN A 392 4.64 -24.36 16.53
CA ASN A 392 4.99 -22.98 16.90
C ASN A 392 6.25 -22.98 17.80
N PRO A 393 7.47 -23.19 17.26
CA PRO A 393 8.70 -23.13 18.05
C PRO A 393 9.07 -21.69 18.42
N SER A 394 9.72 -21.53 19.58
CA SER A 394 10.13 -20.24 20.09
C SER A 394 11.62 -19.94 19.80
N ASN A 395 11.96 -19.62 18.55
CA ASN A 395 13.33 -19.34 18.12
C ASN A 395 13.69 -17.83 18.14
N GLY A 396 12.75 -16.98 18.54
CA GLY A 396 12.90 -15.53 18.69
C GLY A 396 13.08 -14.79 17.36
N PHE A 397 13.11 -13.46 17.45
CA PHE A 397 13.43 -12.59 16.32
C PHE A 397 14.94 -12.60 16.00
N PRO A 398 15.35 -12.56 14.71
CA PRO A 398 14.53 -12.73 13.50
C PRO A 398 14.40 -14.20 13.07
N GLY A 399 14.76 -15.15 13.94
CA GLY A 399 14.80 -16.58 13.62
C GLY A 399 13.45 -17.21 13.29
N ASN A 400 12.36 -16.73 13.89
CA ASN A 400 11.02 -17.27 13.72
C ASN A 400 10.53 -17.19 12.27
N TYR A 401 10.74 -16.09 11.55
CA TYR A 401 10.44 -15.95 10.12
C TYR A 401 10.86 -17.20 9.30
N PHE A 402 12.07 -17.72 9.54
CA PHE A 402 12.61 -18.85 8.78
C PHE A 402 12.22 -20.23 9.33
N THR A 403 11.93 -20.30 10.63
CA THR A 403 11.93 -21.57 11.38
C THR A 403 10.64 -21.88 12.12
N ASN A 404 9.63 -21.00 12.05
CA ASN A 404 8.32 -21.17 12.66
C ASN A 404 7.26 -21.48 11.60
N PRO A 405 6.88 -22.76 11.41
CA PRO A 405 5.84 -23.15 10.45
C PRO A 405 4.45 -22.59 10.76
N ALA A 406 4.15 -22.27 12.03
CA ALA A 406 2.88 -21.67 12.40
C ALA A 406 2.82 -20.21 11.93
N GLU A 407 3.89 -19.44 12.15
CA GLU A 407 4.00 -18.07 11.65
C GLU A 407 3.96 -18.00 10.13
N GLN A 408 4.69 -18.88 9.44
CA GLN A 408 4.68 -18.94 7.97
C GLN A 408 3.26 -19.19 7.44
N HIS A 409 2.47 -20.00 8.14
CA HIS A 409 1.08 -20.24 7.76
C HIS A 409 0.17 -19.04 8.03
N ALA A 410 0.38 -18.29 9.11
CA ALA A 410 -0.34 -17.06 9.37
C ALA A 410 -0.12 -16.04 8.23
N TRP A 411 1.12 -15.90 7.76
CA TRP A 411 1.42 -15.12 6.56
C TRP A 411 0.75 -15.68 5.30
N ASP A 412 0.79 -17.00 5.08
CA ASP A 412 0.15 -17.62 3.92
C ASP A 412 -1.36 -17.29 3.87
N VAL A 413 -2.09 -17.46 4.98
CA VAL A 413 -3.53 -17.19 5.04
C VAL A 413 -3.85 -15.69 4.96
N PHE A 414 -2.96 -14.82 5.44
CA PHE A 414 -3.06 -13.39 5.22
C PHE A 414 -2.94 -13.05 3.73
N TRP A 415 -1.94 -13.61 3.03
CA TRP A 415 -1.73 -13.34 1.60
C TRP A 415 -2.79 -13.96 0.69
N ASP A 416 -3.46 -15.02 1.15
CA ASP A 416 -4.63 -15.62 0.49
C ASP A 416 -5.94 -14.87 0.81
N ASN A 417 -5.87 -13.77 1.57
CA ASN A 417 -7.03 -13.01 2.07
C ASN A 417 -8.10 -13.91 2.72
N ALA A 418 -7.67 -14.92 3.47
CA ALA A 418 -8.56 -15.90 4.07
C ALA A 418 -9.60 -15.22 4.98
N ALA A 419 -10.82 -15.76 4.99
CA ALA A 419 -11.90 -15.22 5.81
C ALA A 419 -11.63 -15.39 7.31
N ALA A 420 -11.79 -14.31 8.06
CA ALA A 420 -11.90 -14.31 9.50
C ALA A 420 -13.27 -14.89 9.95
N ALA A 421 -13.50 -14.93 11.27
CA ALA A 421 -14.71 -15.53 11.85
C ALA A 421 -16.02 -14.83 11.45
N ASP A 422 -15.96 -13.57 11.00
CA ASP A 422 -17.09 -12.78 10.52
C ASP A 422 -17.31 -12.88 9.00
N GLY A 423 -16.46 -13.62 8.29
CA GLY A 423 -16.55 -13.85 6.84
C GLY A 423 -15.80 -12.84 5.98
N LEU A 424 -15.19 -11.80 6.55
CA LEU A 424 -14.34 -10.86 5.80
C LEU A 424 -12.90 -11.38 5.73
N GLY A 425 -12.20 -11.11 4.62
CA GLY A 425 -10.81 -11.50 4.47
C GLY A 425 -9.85 -10.74 5.39
N LEU A 426 -8.73 -11.35 5.77
CA LEU A 426 -7.74 -10.69 6.64
C LEU A 426 -7.16 -9.40 6.03
N GLN A 427 -6.92 -9.36 4.70
CA GLN A 427 -6.50 -8.12 4.04
C GLN A 427 -7.64 -7.11 3.98
N ASP A 428 -8.89 -7.57 3.90
CA ASP A 428 -10.06 -6.71 3.95
C ASP A 428 -10.14 -5.98 5.30
N HIS A 429 -9.87 -6.67 6.41
CA HIS A 429 -9.78 -6.07 7.75
C HIS A 429 -8.66 -5.03 7.85
N VAL A 430 -7.44 -5.37 7.43
CA VAL A 430 -6.33 -4.40 7.44
C VAL A 430 -6.64 -3.18 6.57
N THR A 431 -7.30 -3.40 5.43
CA THR A 431 -7.74 -2.34 4.52
C THR A 431 -8.78 -1.43 5.19
N GLN A 432 -9.77 -1.99 5.91
CA GLN A 432 -10.74 -1.19 6.66
C GLN A 432 -10.09 -0.48 7.86
N THR A 433 -9.17 -1.13 8.56
CA THR A 433 -8.36 -0.51 9.62
C THR A 433 -7.62 0.72 9.10
N TRP A 434 -6.97 0.62 7.93
CA TRP A 434 -6.33 1.76 7.28
C TRP A 434 -7.32 2.85 6.86
N GLN A 435 -8.54 2.48 6.42
CA GLN A 435 -9.60 3.46 6.17
C GLN A 435 -9.95 4.24 7.44
N GLN A 436 -10.01 3.59 8.59
CA GLN A 436 -10.28 4.27 9.88
C GLN A 436 -9.13 5.20 10.27
N VAL A 437 -7.89 4.75 10.15
CA VAL A 437 -6.69 5.56 10.43
C VAL A 437 -6.67 6.80 9.53
N ALA A 438 -6.81 6.61 8.22
CA ALA A 438 -6.81 7.71 7.26
C ALA A 438 -8.01 8.65 7.46
N ALA A 439 -9.20 8.14 7.77
CA ALA A 439 -10.35 8.99 8.06
C ALA A 439 -10.14 9.86 9.32
N TYR A 440 -9.50 9.30 10.35
CA TYR A 440 -9.18 10.01 11.59
C TYR A 440 -8.21 11.15 11.33
N PHE A 441 -7.14 10.88 10.57
CA PHE A 441 -6.04 11.81 10.33
C PHE A 441 -6.18 12.67 9.07
N SER A 442 -7.25 12.49 8.29
CA SER A 442 -7.47 13.20 7.02
C SER A 442 -7.37 14.72 7.18
N GLY A 443 -6.47 15.35 6.44
CA GLY A 443 -6.22 16.80 6.53
C GLY A 443 -5.26 17.24 7.65
N ASN A 444 -4.72 16.31 8.43
CA ASN A 444 -3.64 16.62 9.38
C ASN A 444 -2.30 16.76 8.65
N THR A 445 -1.82 17.98 8.47
CA THR A 445 -0.57 18.30 7.78
C THR A 445 0.70 18.01 8.60
N ASP A 446 0.54 17.64 9.87
CA ASP A 446 1.65 17.18 10.72
C ASP A 446 2.08 15.75 10.33
N ILE A 447 1.19 15.02 9.65
CA ILE A 447 1.43 13.68 9.13
C ILE A 447 1.81 13.76 7.65
N ILE A 448 2.94 13.18 7.29
CA ILE A 448 3.50 13.22 5.93
C ILE A 448 3.44 11.88 5.20
N GLY A 449 2.90 10.85 5.87
CA GLY A 449 2.91 9.51 5.34
C GLY A 449 2.11 8.50 6.14
N TYR A 450 1.45 7.60 5.41
CA TYR A 450 0.93 6.33 5.91
C TYR A 450 1.77 5.20 5.35
N GLU A 451 2.60 4.57 6.18
CA GLU A 451 3.43 3.42 5.81
C GLU A 451 2.69 2.13 6.10
N VAL A 452 2.28 1.46 5.02
CA VAL A 452 1.16 0.51 5.03
C VAL A 452 1.42 -0.75 5.87
N ILE A 453 2.65 -1.24 5.86
CA ILE A 453 3.07 -2.42 6.62
C ILE A 453 4.59 -2.43 6.74
N ASN A 454 5.09 -2.58 7.96
CA ASN A 454 6.51 -2.77 8.25
C ASN A 454 6.99 -4.15 7.76
N GLU A 455 8.11 -4.18 7.03
CA GLU A 455 8.84 -5.37 6.62
C GLU A 455 8.00 -6.60 6.20
N PRO A 456 7.15 -6.50 5.17
CA PRO A 456 6.20 -7.55 4.81
C PRO A 456 6.90 -8.85 4.40
N PHE A 457 6.61 -9.94 5.11
CA PHE A 457 7.23 -11.26 4.90
C PHE A 457 6.35 -12.18 4.06
N SER A 458 6.95 -13.02 3.21
CA SER A 458 6.24 -13.80 2.20
C SER A 458 5.72 -15.17 2.67
N GLY A 459 5.77 -15.43 3.97
CA GLY A 459 5.34 -16.69 4.57
C GLY A 459 6.15 -17.89 4.09
N SER A 460 5.48 -18.97 3.75
CA SER A 460 6.12 -20.22 3.32
C SER A 460 6.89 -20.11 1.99
N SER A 461 6.67 -19.04 1.23
CA SER A 461 7.30 -18.80 -0.08
C SER A 461 8.70 -18.17 0.01
N TRP A 462 9.17 -17.81 1.21
CA TRP A 462 10.46 -17.15 1.43
C TRP A 462 11.67 -17.78 0.74
N PRO A 463 11.81 -19.13 0.60
CA PRO A 463 12.96 -19.71 -0.09
C PRO A 463 12.97 -19.35 -1.58
N ALA A 464 11.79 -19.21 -2.20
CA ALA A 464 11.68 -18.82 -3.59
C ALA A 464 12.06 -17.35 -3.79
N ASP A 465 11.69 -16.47 -2.86
CA ASP A 465 11.99 -15.04 -2.93
C ASP A 465 13.48 -14.76 -2.74
N VAL A 466 14.15 -15.44 -1.81
CA VAL A 466 15.62 -15.41 -1.65
C VAL A 466 16.33 -15.88 -2.93
N LEU A 467 15.75 -16.83 -3.67
CA LEU A 467 16.25 -17.28 -4.97
C LEU A 467 15.85 -16.35 -6.13
N GLY A 468 15.15 -15.26 -5.85
CA GLY A 468 14.77 -14.26 -6.83
C GLY A 468 13.47 -14.55 -7.57
N SER A 469 12.48 -15.15 -6.90
CA SER A 469 11.08 -15.10 -7.34
C SER A 469 10.57 -13.65 -7.40
N ARG A 470 9.57 -13.37 -8.23
CA ARG A 470 8.86 -12.08 -8.28
C ARG A 470 7.43 -12.19 -7.76
N PHE A 471 6.99 -13.41 -7.47
CA PHE A 471 5.58 -13.70 -7.24
C PHE A 471 5.03 -12.90 -6.06
N PHE A 472 5.67 -13.00 -4.89
CA PHE A 472 5.27 -12.27 -3.69
C PHE A 472 5.13 -10.77 -3.95
N GLY A 473 6.20 -10.13 -4.43
CA GLY A 473 6.21 -8.69 -4.65
C GLY A 473 5.22 -8.19 -5.71
N HIS A 474 5.00 -8.94 -6.80
CA HIS A 474 4.11 -8.51 -7.90
C HIS A 474 2.65 -8.96 -7.76
N GLN A 475 2.39 -10.12 -7.15
CA GLN A 475 1.09 -10.78 -7.18
C GLN A 475 0.44 -10.91 -5.80
N GLN A 476 1.13 -10.53 -4.72
CA GLN A 476 0.55 -10.48 -3.37
C GLN A 476 0.74 -9.07 -2.77
N LEU A 477 1.98 -8.63 -2.62
CA LEU A 477 2.29 -7.37 -1.93
C LEU A 477 1.82 -6.12 -2.70
N THR A 478 2.05 -6.05 -4.01
CA THR A 478 1.60 -4.91 -4.83
C THR A 478 0.07 -4.79 -4.90
N PRO A 479 -0.70 -5.86 -5.17
CA PRO A 479 -2.16 -5.81 -5.09
C PRO A 479 -2.68 -5.40 -3.70
N PHE A 480 -2.08 -5.91 -2.62
CA PHE A 480 -2.42 -5.50 -1.27
C PHE A 480 -2.20 -3.99 -1.05
N TYR A 481 -1.08 -3.42 -1.51
CA TYR A 481 -0.88 -1.98 -1.47
C TYR A 481 -1.94 -1.20 -2.24
N ASN A 482 -2.28 -1.64 -3.46
CA ASN A 482 -3.33 -0.98 -4.25
C ASN A 482 -4.70 -1.05 -3.57
N GLN A 483 -5.01 -2.15 -2.88
CA GLN A 483 -6.23 -2.30 -2.10
C GLN A 483 -6.27 -1.34 -0.90
N VAL A 484 -5.21 -1.27 -0.10
CA VAL A 484 -5.11 -0.34 1.03
C VAL A 484 -5.17 1.12 0.56
N ILE A 485 -4.46 1.45 -0.51
CA ILE A 485 -4.47 2.79 -1.11
C ILE A 485 -5.88 3.17 -1.57
N ALA A 486 -6.62 2.28 -2.22
CA ALA A 486 -8.00 2.55 -2.63
C ALA A 486 -8.92 2.84 -1.44
N ALA A 487 -8.66 2.24 -0.28
CA ALA A 487 -9.39 2.53 0.95
C ALA A 487 -8.98 3.85 1.58
N ILE A 488 -7.68 4.14 1.70
CA ILE A 488 -7.16 5.44 2.16
C ILE A 488 -7.74 6.56 1.30
N ARG A 489 -7.67 6.44 -0.03
CA ARG A 489 -8.16 7.46 -0.98
C ARG A 489 -9.67 7.68 -0.95
N SER A 490 -10.44 6.76 -0.37
CA SER A 490 -11.88 6.97 -0.14
C SER A 490 -12.17 8.05 0.90
N VAL A 491 -11.21 8.35 1.80
CA VAL A 491 -11.38 9.26 2.94
C VAL A 491 -10.27 10.32 3.06
N ASP A 492 -9.11 10.10 2.45
CA ASP A 492 -7.98 11.03 2.37
C ASP A 492 -7.33 11.00 0.97
N SER A 493 -7.55 12.08 0.22
CA SER A 493 -7.07 12.21 -1.15
C SER A 493 -5.64 12.78 -1.30
N VAL A 494 -4.97 13.19 -0.22
CA VAL A 494 -3.75 14.03 -0.32
C VAL A 494 -2.56 13.52 0.48
N THR A 495 -2.74 12.78 1.56
CA THR A 495 -1.61 12.29 2.36
C THR A 495 -0.83 11.23 1.57
N PRO A 496 0.50 11.34 1.44
CA PRO A 496 1.29 10.33 0.74
C PRO A 496 1.17 8.94 1.37
N VAL A 497 1.16 7.88 0.55
CA VAL A 497 1.19 6.50 1.03
C VAL A 497 2.58 5.90 0.81
N TRP A 498 3.14 5.33 1.86
CA TRP A 498 4.51 4.82 1.90
C TRP A 498 4.45 3.29 1.82
N ILE A 499 5.29 2.72 0.96
CA ILE A 499 5.29 1.29 0.63
C ILE A 499 6.70 0.73 0.78
N GLU A 500 6.78 -0.48 1.31
CA GLU A 500 8.03 -1.18 1.51
C GLU A 500 8.23 -2.31 0.48
N PRO A 501 9.49 -2.61 0.09
CA PRO A 501 9.79 -3.91 -0.50
C PRO A 501 9.55 -5.04 0.53
N GLY A 502 9.64 -6.30 0.07
CA GLY A 502 9.57 -7.43 1.00
C GLY A 502 10.66 -7.36 2.09
N ASN A 503 10.36 -7.97 3.23
CA ASN A 503 11.20 -8.03 4.43
C ASN A 503 12.71 -8.21 4.10
N PRO A 504 13.64 -7.53 4.78
CA PRO A 504 15.08 -7.69 4.57
C PRO A 504 15.54 -9.16 4.54
N ALA A 505 14.93 -10.03 5.36
CA ALA A 505 15.15 -11.48 5.40
C ALA A 505 15.00 -12.17 4.03
N ILE A 506 14.16 -11.64 3.14
CA ILE A 506 13.88 -12.21 1.81
C ILE A 506 14.37 -11.34 0.65
N SER A 507 14.57 -10.03 0.86
CA SER A 507 14.89 -9.08 -0.21
C SER A 507 16.38 -8.70 -0.30
N GLU A 508 17.14 -8.77 0.80
CA GLU A 508 18.53 -8.33 0.83
C GLU A 508 19.43 -9.16 -0.09
N ILE A 509 19.43 -10.49 0.07
CA ILE A 509 20.28 -11.39 -0.72
C ILE A 509 20.06 -11.21 -2.23
N PRO A 510 18.80 -11.27 -2.75
CA PRO A 510 18.51 -10.94 -4.14
C PRO A 510 19.10 -9.61 -4.59
N THR A 511 18.95 -8.56 -3.77
CA THR A 511 19.38 -7.20 -4.11
C THR A 511 20.90 -7.08 -4.13
N VAL A 512 21.59 -7.69 -3.17
CA VAL A 512 23.06 -7.79 -3.13
C VAL A 512 23.60 -8.54 -4.34
N LEU A 513 22.89 -9.56 -4.82
CA LEU A 513 23.20 -10.29 -6.06
C LEU A 513 22.84 -9.52 -7.35
N GLY A 514 22.34 -8.29 -7.23
CA GLY A 514 22.09 -7.38 -8.34
C GLY A 514 20.69 -7.47 -8.94
N LEU A 515 19.75 -8.10 -8.25
CA LEU A 515 18.34 -8.09 -8.64
C LEU A 515 17.71 -6.75 -8.22
N PRO A 516 16.79 -6.18 -9.01
CA PRO A 516 16.09 -4.95 -8.62
C PRO A 516 15.08 -5.23 -7.50
N VAL A 517 14.58 -4.16 -6.86
CA VAL A 517 13.35 -4.22 -6.06
C VAL A 517 12.24 -4.90 -6.87
N ARG A 518 11.51 -5.81 -6.23
CA ARG A 518 10.62 -6.79 -6.90
C ARG A 518 9.14 -6.49 -6.69
N LEU A 519 8.81 -5.23 -6.42
CA LEU A 519 7.44 -4.74 -6.43
C LEU A 519 6.96 -4.51 -7.88
N GLY A 520 5.64 -4.64 -8.07
CA GLY A 520 4.94 -4.27 -9.29
C GLY A 520 4.67 -2.76 -9.39
N THR A 521 3.74 -2.35 -10.25
CA THR A 521 3.33 -0.94 -10.31
C THR A 521 2.24 -0.66 -9.29
N ILE A 522 2.39 0.44 -8.57
CA ILE A 522 1.37 0.97 -7.65
C ILE A 522 0.49 1.96 -8.41
N ASP A 523 -0.82 1.86 -8.23
CA ASP A 523 -1.82 2.68 -8.92
C ASP A 523 -2.19 3.95 -8.13
N ASP A 524 -1.18 4.71 -7.71
CA ASP A 524 -1.36 6.03 -7.08
C ASP A 524 -0.12 6.90 -7.36
N PRO A 525 -0.31 8.17 -7.77
CA PRO A 525 0.81 9.06 -8.08
C PRO A 525 1.44 9.69 -6.84
N ASN A 526 0.85 9.51 -5.65
CA ASN A 526 1.27 10.15 -4.41
C ASN A 526 1.76 9.10 -3.41
N THR A 527 2.77 8.34 -3.85
CA THR A 527 3.40 7.27 -3.08
C THR A 527 4.88 7.53 -2.84
N VAL A 528 5.44 6.95 -1.79
CA VAL A 528 6.87 7.00 -1.46
C VAL A 528 7.39 5.58 -1.26
N LEU A 529 8.53 5.24 -1.87
CA LEU A 529 9.21 3.98 -1.55
C LEU A 529 9.96 4.16 -0.22
N SER A 530 9.52 3.48 0.82
CA SER A 530 10.28 3.28 2.04
C SER A 530 11.13 2.02 1.94
N TYR A 531 12.39 2.08 2.36
CA TYR A 531 13.27 0.90 2.36
C TYR A 531 14.14 0.87 3.59
N HIS A 532 14.51 -0.33 4.03
CA HIS A 532 15.41 -0.53 5.16
C HIS A 532 16.85 -0.76 4.67
N GLY A 533 17.81 -0.22 5.41
CA GLY A 533 19.22 -0.09 5.02
C GLY A 533 20.18 -0.72 6.01
N TYR A 534 19.93 -1.94 6.45
CA TYR A 534 20.81 -2.66 7.35
C TYR A 534 22.03 -3.27 6.64
N SER A 535 23.17 -3.30 7.34
CA SER A 535 24.43 -3.91 6.88
C SER A 535 24.48 -5.43 7.04
N GLY A 536 23.34 -6.06 7.38
CA GLY A 536 23.18 -7.51 7.55
C GLY A 536 24.03 -8.12 8.67
N GLY A 537 24.53 -7.31 9.62
CA GLY A 537 25.42 -7.75 10.69
C GLY A 537 26.82 -8.17 10.21
N ILE A 538 27.24 -7.75 9.00
CA ILE A 538 28.56 -8.06 8.43
C ILE A 538 29.34 -6.77 8.12
N PRO A 539 29.91 -6.08 9.13
CA PRO A 539 30.50 -4.74 8.97
C PRO A 539 31.55 -4.63 7.86
N VAL A 540 32.34 -5.70 7.63
CA VAL A 540 33.41 -5.74 6.62
C VAL A 540 32.91 -5.47 5.19
N ILE A 541 31.67 -5.86 4.89
CA ILE A 541 31.03 -5.63 3.58
C ILE A 541 29.78 -4.77 3.68
N GLY A 542 29.49 -4.20 4.86
CA GLY A 542 28.27 -3.44 5.13
C GLY A 542 28.04 -2.33 4.12
N GLY A 543 29.07 -1.52 3.82
CA GLY A 543 29.00 -0.44 2.84
C GLY A 543 28.67 -0.90 1.41
N PHE A 544 29.04 -2.14 1.04
CA PHE A 544 28.64 -2.74 -0.24
C PHE A 544 27.16 -3.16 -0.21
N ILE A 545 26.69 -3.78 0.87
CA ILE A 545 25.29 -4.20 1.04
C ILE A 545 24.36 -3.00 0.95
N VAL A 546 24.53 -2.02 1.83
CA VAL A 546 23.65 -0.84 1.90
C VAL A 546 23.78 0.06 0.67
N GLY A 547 24.95 0.08 0.03
CA GLY A 547 25.12 0.72 -1.28
C GLY A 547 24.31 0.04 -2.40
N ARG A 548 24.13 -1.29 -2.35
CA ARG A 548 23.27 -2.03 -3.29
C ARG A 548 21.80 -1.79 -3.00
N LEU A 549 21.38 -1.86 -1.74
CA LEU A 549 20.00 -1.58 -1.31
C LEU A 549 19.57 -0.17 -1.75
N ALA A 550 20.32 0.86 -1.36
CA ALA A 550 20.02 2.24 -1.73
C ALA A 550 19.95 2.46 -3.26
N SER A 551 20.87 1.85 -4.01
CA SER A 551 20.88 1.95 -5.47
C SER A 551 19.67 1.26 -6.11
N ALA A 552 19.28 0.08 -5.63
CA ALA A 552 18.13 -0.65 -6.13
C ALA A 552 16.82 0.11 -5.82
N SER A 553 16.67 0.62 -4.59
CA SER A 553 15.52 1.44 -4.18
C SER A 553 15.40 2.70 -5.01
N ARG A 554 16.49 3.47 -5.20
CA ARG A 554 16.46 4.68 -6.04
C ARG A 554 16.17 4.36 -7.52
N GLN A 555 16.61 3.22 -8.05
CA GLN A 555 16.28 2.79 -9.41
C GLN A 555 14.80 2.45 -9.58
N TYR A 556 14.19 1.80 -8.59
CA TYR A 556 12.76 1.56 -8.58
C TYR A 556 11.99 2.89 -8.50
N ALA A 557 12.33 3.73 -7.53
CA ALA A 557 11.69 5.02 -7.32
C ALA A 557 11.72 5.90 -8.59
N ASN A 558 12.87 5.98 -9.27
CA ASN A 558 13.00 6.70 -10.55
C ASN A 558 12.15 6.10 -11.68
N ARG A 559 11.96 4.78 -11.72
CA ARG A 559 11.15 4.11 -12.76
C ARG A 559 9.66 4.38 -12.57
N HIS A 560 9.24 4.57 -11.33
CA HIS A 560 7.86 4.77 -10.94
C HIS A 560 7.51 6.22 -10.59
N ASP A 561 8.44 7.16 -10.84
CA ASP A 561 8.28 8.60 -10.59
C ASP A 561 7.82 8.93 -9.16
N MET A 562 8.44 8.26 -8.18
CA MET A 562 8.15 8.42 -6.75
C MET A 562 9.39 8.79 -5.93
N PRO A 563 9.24 9.43 -4.76
CA PRO A 563 10.34 9.63 -3.83
C PRO A 563 10.82 8.30 -3.21
N VAL A 564 12.00 8.35 -2.60
CA VAL A 564 12.57 7.24 -1.83
C VAL A 564 13.04 7.75 -0.47
N PHE A 565 12.78 6.98 0.59
CA PHE A 565 13.11 7.31 1.97
C PHE A 565 13.69 6.09 2.70
N LEU A 566 14.70 6.29 3.55
CA LEU A 566 15.32 5.25 4.37
C LEU A 566 14.60 5.19 5.73
N THR A 567 13.60 4.34 5.87
CA THR A 567 12.71 4.30 7.05
C THR A 567 13.28 3.51 8.22
N GLU A 568 14.31 2.69 7.99
CA GLU A 568 15.08 2.08 9.05
C GLU A 568 16.52 1.78 8.65
N PHE A 569 17.42 1.99 9.60
CA PHE A 569 18.81 1.55 9.62
C PHE A 569 19.31 1.67 11.06
N GLY A 570 20.52 1.19 11.35
CA GLY A 570 21.06 1.20 12.71
C GLY A 570 20.79 -0.11 13.42
N ALA A 571 19.98 -0.09 14.49
CA ALA A 571 19.81 -1.21 15.43
C ALA A 571 21.11 -1.59 16.17
N THR A 572 21.97 -0.61 16.45
CA THR A 572 23.27 -0.82 17.09
C THR A 572 23.81 0.46 17.73
N ASN A 573 24.77 0.35 18.65
CA ASN A 573 25.57 1.48 19.13
C ASN A 573 26.93 1.62 18.40
N ASP A 574 27.20 0.78 17.40
CA ASP A 574 28.38 0.91 16.56
C ASP A 574 28.22 2.09 15.58
N THR A 575 28.73 3.26 16.00
CA THR A 575 28.72 4.49 15.20
C THR A 575 29.35 4.34 13.81
N SER A 576 30.26 3.38 13.60
CA SER A 576 30.84 3.14 12.27
C SER A 576 29.88 2.45 11.32
N VAL A 577 29.03 1.56 11.86
CA VAL A 577 27.93 0.93 11.11
C VAL A 577 26.86 1.97 10.82
N ILE A 578 26.37 2.69 11.84
CA ILE A 578 25.38 3.78 11.69
C ILE A 578 25.82 4.77 10.60
N THR A 579 27.07 5.25 10.66
CA THR A 579 27.62 6.17 9.66
C THR A 579 27.60 5.55 8.26
N THR A 580 27.98 4.28 8.12
CA THR A 580 28.05 3.59 6.83
C THR A 580 26.68 3.49 6.15
N GLU A 581 25.66 3.17 6.95
CA GLU A 581 24.27 2.99 6.51
C GLU A 581 23.62 4.35 6.19
N MET A 582 23.72 5.32 7.11
CA MET A 582 23.28 6.70 6.92
C MET A 582 23.84 7.30 5.61
N ARG A 583 25.15 7.16 5.39
CA ARG A 583 25.83 7.67 4.19
C ARG A 583 25.40 6.99 2.90
N ALA A 584 24.76 5.81 2.94
CA ALA A 584 24.16 5.22 1.74
C ALA A 584 22.87 5.94 1.33
N GLY A 585 22.05 6.36 2.29
CA GLY A 585 20.89 7.23 2.06
C GLY A 585 21.31 8.59 1.47
N ASP A 586 22.31 9.25 2.05
CA ASP A 586 22.81 10.55 1.58
C ASP A 586 23.28 10.52 0.12
N ARG A 587 24.00 9.46 -0.26
CA ARG A 587 24.51 9.27 -1.64
C ARG A 587 23.38 9.24 -2.66
N ILE A 588 22.21 8.74 -2.29
CA ILE A 588 21.02 8.76 -3.12
C ILE A 588 20.12 9.96 -2.87
N ARG A 589 20.48 10.89 -1.96
CA ARG A 589 19.69 12.06 -1.53
C ARG A 589 18.33 11.66 -0.95
N ALA A 590 18.31 10.61 -0.13
CA ALA A 590 17.13 10.20 0.62
C ALA A 590 17.22 10.79 2.04
N GLY A 591 16.08 11.21 2.58
CA GLY A 591 15.94 11.39 4.03
C GLY A 591 15.95 10.04 4.74
N TRP A 592 16.10 10.06 6.06
CA TRP A 592 16.21 8.85 6.85
C TRP A 592 15.66 9.00 8.26
N VAL A 593 15.23 7.88 8.85
CA VAL A 593 14.97 7.75 10.28
C VAL A 593 15.78 6.56 10.82
N GLU A 594 16.49 6.76 11.93
CA GLU A 594 17.31 5.73 12.55
C GLU A 594 16.50 4.87 13.53
N TRP A 595 16.86 3.60 13.65
CA TRP A 595 16.32 2.66 14.64
C TRP A 595 17.25 2.59 15.86
N ALA A 596 16.89 3.12 17.04
CA ALA A 596 15.62 3.78 17.38
C ALA A 596 15.75 4.82 18.52
N TYR A 597 14.68 5.60 18.74
CA TYR A 597 14.62 6.56 19.85
C TYR A 597 14.80 5.88 21.21
N SER A 598 14.05 4.81 21.46
CA SER A 598 14.17 4.02 22.69
C SER A 598 13.97 2.52 22.44
N GLY A 599 14.58 1.69 23.29
CA GLY A 599 14.33 0.24 23.33
C GLY A 599 13.30 -0.17 24.40
N VAL A 600 12.69 0.80 25.10
CA VAL A 600 11.68 0.50 26.13
C VAL A 600 10.42 -0.04 25.48
N GLY A 601 10.05 -1.27 25.86
CA GLY A 601 8.87 -1.94 25.28
C GLY A 601 9.15 -2.62 23.95
N ASP A 602 10.40 -2.63 23.47
CA ASP A 602 10.79 -3.41 22.31
C ASP A 602 11.04 -4.88 22.72
N VAL A 603 10.28 -5.78 22.10
CA VAL A 603 10.33 -7.24 22.31
C VAL A 603 11.04 -7.97 21.16
N THR A 604 11.40 -7.25 20.10
CA THR A 604 11.90 -7.73 18.81
C THR A 604 13.02 -6.79 18.34
N GLY A 605 14.26 -7.11 18.73
CA GLY A 605 15.39 -6.24 18.40
C GLY A 605 16.60 -6.46 19.31
N SER A 606 17.39 -5.40 19.47
CA SER A 606 18.54 -5.32 20.39
C SER A 606 18.35 -4.18 21.41
N PRO A 607 17.30 -4.22 22.26
CA PRO A 607 16.83 -3.08 23.05
C PRO A 607 17.85 -2.56 24.07
N GLU A 608 18.88 -3.35 24.37
CA GLU A 608 19.97 -2.98 25.27
C GLU A 608 20.97 -2.00 24.65
N VAL A 609 21.03 -1.91 23.31
CA VAL A 609 22.09 -1.19 22.58
C VAL A 609 21.61 -0.29 21.44
N GLU A 610 20.37 -0.40 20.99
CA GLU A 610 19.87 0.35 19.81
C GLU A 610 19.16 1.67 20.13
N TRP A 611 19.12 2.09 21.39
CA TRP A 611 18.45 3.31 21.82
C TRP A 611 19.33 4.56 21.69
N LEU A 612 18.73 5.68 21.27
CA LEU A 612 19.27 7.02 21.47
C LEU A 612 19.03 7.53 22.90
N VAL A 613 17.82 7.31 23.42
CA VAL A 613 17.37 7.64 24.78
C VAL A 613 16.92 6.37 25.50
N ARG A 614 17.56 6.09 26.65
CA ARG A 614 17.41 4.80 27.32
C ARG A 614 16.03 4.62 27.95
N ASP A 615 15.54 5.65 28.63
CA ASP A 615 14.26 5.64 29.33
C ASP A 615 13.53 6.95 29.04
N PRO A 616 12.48 6.94 28.20
CA PRO A 616 11.68 8.13 27.89
C PRO A 616 10.98 8.72 29.12
N ALA A 617 10.76 7.94 30.20
CA ALA A 617 10.17 8.47 31.43
C ALA A 617 11.14 9.37 32.23
N ALA A 618 12.42 9.41 31.84
CA ALA A 618 13.44 10.28 32.41
C ALA A 618 13.88 11.34 31.40
N ALA A 619 14.23 12.54 31.89
CA ALA A 619 14.68 13.62 31.02
C ALA A 619 15.84 13.17 30.10
N PRO A 620 15.83 13.54 28.80
CA PRO A 620 16.84 13.13 27.81
C PRO A 620 18.15 13.91 27.98
N VAL A 621 18.84 13.66 29.09
CA VAL A 621 20.11 14.30 29.47
C VAL A 621 21.08 13.32 30.11
N GLY A 622 22.38 13.66 30.06
CA GLY A 622 23.42 12.89 30.75
C GLY A 622 23.47 11.43 30.31
N ASP A 623 23.52 10.52 31.28
CA ASP A 623 23.64 9.08 31.05
C ASP A 623 22.38 8.44 30.43
N ASN A 624 21.26 9.17 30.36
CA ASN A 624 20.05 8.71 29.68
C ASN A 624 20.15 8.83 28.15
N VAL A 625 21.17 9.52 27.63
CA VAL A 625 21.38 9.74 26.20
C VAL A 625 22.65 9.04 25.73
N ASN A 626 22.56 8.30 24.63
CA ASN A 626 23.73 7.75 23.96
C ASN A 626 24.46 8.87 23.20
N ALA A 627 25.40 9.53 23.89
CA ALA A 627 26.12 10.69 23.34
C ALA A 627 26.89 10.39 22.05
N ALA A 628 27.40 9.15 21.88
CA ALA A 628 28.14 8.76 20.69
C ALA A 628 27.22 8.63 19.47
N THR A 629 26.08 7.96 19.65
CA THR A 629 25.03 7.87 18.62
C THR A 629 24.47 9.27 18.31
N LEU A 630 24.14 10.07 19.32
CA LEU A 630 23.66 11.43 19.12
C LEU A 630 24.63 12.28 18.29
N THR A 631 25.92 12.25 18.61
CA THR A 631 26.94 13.00 17.86
C THR A 631 27.07 12.51 16.42
N THR A 632 26.79 11.23 16.17
CA THR A 632 26.83 10.63 14.84
C THR A 632 25.63 11.07 13.99
N LEU A 633 24.44 11.12 14.58
CA LEU A 633 23.18 11.42 13.89
C LEU A 633 22.87 12.92 13.77
N ALA A 634 23.27 13.74 14.76
CA ALA A 634 22.99 15.17 14.82
C ALA A 634 23.95 15.98 13.91
N GLU A 635 23.91 15.70 12.61
CA GLU A 635 24.76 16.35 11.62
C GLU A 635 24.08 17.53 10.91
N PRO A 636 24.84 18.44 10.29
CA PRO A 636 24.28 19.50 9.47
C PRO A 636 23.64 18.92 8.20
N TYR A 637 22.45 19.40 7.85
CA TYR A 637 21.76 19.03 6.60
C TYR A 637 20.76 20.10 6.15
N ALA A 638 20.45 20.14 4.86
CA ALA A 638 19.47 21.05 4.29
C ALA A 638 18.05 20.53 4.49
N GLN A 639 17.28 21.14 5.41
CA GLN A 639 15.91 20.75 5.71
C GLN A 639 14.95 21.10 4.56
N THR A 640 15.08 22.31 4.00
CA THR A 640 14.29 22.76 2.84
C THR A 640 15.16 23.50 1.84
N ILE A 641 14.98 23.19 0.55
CA ILE A 641 15.81 23.70 -0.54
C ILE A 641 14.94 24.41 -1.57
N SER A 642 15.18 25.70 -1.79
CA SER A 642 14.61 26.45 -2.92
C SER A 642 15.31 26.08 -4.24
N GLY A 643 15.16 24.82 -4.62
CA GLY A 643 15.86 24.20 -5.74
C GLY A 643 15.87 22.68 -5.66
N THR A 644 16.63 22.05 -6.53
CA THR A 644 16.78 20.59 -6.58
C THR A 644 18.21 20.20 -6.16
N PRO A 645 18.39 19.36 -5.12
CA PRO A 645 19.71 18.99 -4.63
C PRO A 645 20.46 18.12 -5.65
N VAL A 646 21.71 18.48 -5.90
CA VAL A 646 22.63 17.74 -6.79
C VAL A 646 23.47 16.77 -5.95
N SER A 647 24.00 17.25 -4.83
CA SER A 647 24.77 16.46 -3.88
C SER A 647 24.79 17.12 -2.52
N TYR A 648 24.85 16.32 -1.46
CA TYR A 648 25.29 16.77 -0.15
C TYR A 648 26.09 15.67 0.55
N ALA A 649 26.97 16.06 1.47
CA ALA A 649 27.68 15.15 2.36
C ALA A 649 28.17 15.89 3.60
N PHE A 650 28.18 15.20 4.74
CA PHE A 650 28.93 15.61 5.93
C PHE A 650 30.09 14.64 6.16
N ALA A 651 31.33 15.11 5.99
CA ALA A 651 32.52 14.29 6.17
C ALA A 651 33.66 15.13 6.71
N ASP A 652 34.48 14.53 7.58
CA ASP A 652 35.68 15.17 8.15
C ASP A 652 35.42 16.56 8.74
N GLY A 653 34.26 16.73 9.41
CA GLY A 653 33.84 18.00 10.03
C GLY A 653 33.49 19.10 9.02
N THR A 654 33.14 18.74 7.78
CA THR A 654 32.71 19.68 6.75
C THR A 654 31.41 19.20 6.12
N TYR A 655 30.39 20.08 6.07
CA TYR A 655 29.18 19.88 5.32
C TYR A 655 29.30 20.59 3.96
N ASP A 656 29.13 19.84 2.87
CA ASP A 656 29.14 20.35 1.50
C ASP A 656 27.78 20.08 0.85
N LEU A 657 27.12 21.13 0.37
CA LEU A 657 25.83 21.07 -0.31
C LEU A 657 25.91 21.79 -1.67
N THR A 658 25.48 21.11 -2.72
CA THR A 658 25.25 21.71 -4.05
C THR A 658 23.81 21.48 -4.49
N TYR A 659 23.13 22.53 -4.94
CA TYR A 659 21.77 22.43 -5.50
C TYR A 659 21.57 23.35 -6.72
N SER A 660 20.76 22.89 -7.68
CA SER A 660 20.26 23.70 -8.79
C SER A 660 19.14 24.61 -8.30
N THR A 661 18.99 25.82 -8.86
CA THR A 661 17.84 26.70 -8.56
C THR A 661 16.55 26.30 -9.29
N GLU A 662 16.57 25.22 -10.06
CA GLU A 662 15.40 24.65 -10.73
C GLU A 662 14.46 23.95 -9.74
N ARG A 663 13.15 24.13 -9.97
CA ARG A 663 12.08 23.48 -9.23
C ARG A 663 12.02 21.99 -9.59
N ALA A 664 11.69 21.16 -8.60
CA ALA A 664 11.60 19.71 -8.76
C ALA A 664 10.55 19.27 -9.80
N ASP A 665 9.48 20.05 -9.98
CA ASP A 665 8.41 19.82 -10.95
C ASP A 665 8.76 20.23 -12.39
N GLY A 666 9.94 20.82 -12.61
CA GLY A 666 10.35 21.35 -13.91
C GLY A 666 9.60 22.61 -14.37
N SER A 667 8.81 23.25 -13.51
CA SER A 667 8.03 24.46 -13.86
C SER A 667 8.88 25.73 -14.04
N GLY A 668 10.18 25.66 -13.74
CA GLY A 668 11.14 26.74 -13.92
C GLY A 668 12.13 26.81 -12.77
N ARG A 669 12.55 28.03 -12.43
CA ARG A 669 13.48 28.30 -11.33
C ARG A 669 12.79 29.03 -10.19
N PHE A 670 13.35 28.90 -8.99
CA PHE A 670 13.03 29.80 -7.90
C PHE A 670 13.52 31.22 -8.19
N GLU A 671 12.75 32.21 -7.72
CA GLU A 671 13.10 33.62 -7.87
C GLU A 671 14.41 33.95 -7.12
N PRO A 672 15.16 34.98 -7.58
CA PRO A 672 16.31 35.49 -6.83
C PRO A 672 15.95 35.83 -5.38
N GLY A 673 16.80 35.44 -4.44
CA GLY A 673 16.58 35.64 -3.01
C GLY A 673 15.70 34.57 -2.36
N ALA A 674 15.24 33.56 -3.10
CA ALA A 674 14.59 32.39 -2.52
C ALA A 674 15.51 31.70 -1.50
N ARG A 675 14.91 31.20 -0.42
CA ARG A 675 15.64 30.80 0.80
C ARG A 675 15.76 29.29 0.91
N THR A 676 16.95 28.81 1.19
CA THR A 676 17.25 27.43 1.58
C THR A 676 17.63 27.43 3.06
N TYR A 677 17.12 26.46 3.82
CA TYR A 677 17.29 26.36 5.26
C TYR A 677 18.11 25.11 5.59
N VAL A 678 19.23 25.31 6.27
CA VAL A 678 20.19 24.26 6.65
C VAL A 678 20.25 24.19 8.16
N SER A 679 19.92 23.02 8.72
CA SER A 679 20.16 22.69 10.12
C SER A 679 21.66 22.59 10.37
N VAL A 680 22.14 23.23 11.43
CA VAL A 680 23.53 23.19 11.88
C VAL A 680 23.51 22.98 13.40
N PRO A 681 23.44 21.72 13.87
CA PRO A 681 23.41 21.42 15.30
C PRO A 681 24.68 21.86 16.01
N ASP A 682 24.57 22.40 17.22
CA ASP A 682 25.72 22.86 18.02
C ASP A 682 26.75 21.73 18.26
N LEU A 683 26.29 20.47 18.35
CA LEU A 683 27.14 19.30 18.51
C LEU A 683 28.12 19.10 17.35
N ALA A 684 27.74 19.45 16.13
CA ALA A 684 28.60 19.33 14.97
C ALA A 684 29.72 20.37 14.96
N PHE A 685 29.47 21.55 15.56
CA PHE A 685 30.40 22.68 15.58
C PHE A 685 30.36 23.42 16.94
N PRO A 686 30.88 22.82 18.03
CA PRO A 686 30.75 23.37 19.38
C PRO A 686 31.43 24.73 19.58
N ASP A 687 32.45 25.03 18.76
CA ASP A 687 33.20 26.29 18.78
C ASP A 687 32.72 27.28 17.69
N GLY A 688 31.57 27.04 17.09
CA GLY A 688 31.03 27.81 15.97
C GLY A 688 31.52 27.32 14.61
N TYR A 689 30.97 27.91 13.54
CA TYR A 689 31.22 27.48 12.17
C TYR A 689 31.50 28.67 11.22
N VAL A 690 32.18 28.36 10.11
CA VAL A 690 32.35 29.28 8.98
C VAL A 690 31.61 28.74 7.77
N VAL A 691 31.01 29.64 7.00
CA VAL A 691 30.26 29.29 5.79
C VAL A 691 30.88 29.97 4.58
N THR A 692 31.12 29.19 3.52
CA THR A 692 31.40 29.70 2.19
C THR A 692 30.21 29.41 1.28
N VAL A 693 29.72 30.44 0.58
CA VAL A 693 28.61 30.30 -0.38
C VAL A 693 29.04 30.84 -1.73
N SER A 694 28.79 30.09 -2.79
CA SER A 694 28.81 30.58 -4.16
C SER A 694 27.42 30.43 -4.80
N GLY A 695 27.05 31.37 -5.68
CA GLY A 695 25.69 31.42 -6.25
C GLY A 695 24.61 31.94 -5.28
N GLY A 696 24.97 32.38 -4.08
CA GLY A 696 24.05 32.91 -3.07
C GLY A 696 24.77 33.68 -1.96
N GLN A 697 24.05 33.98 -0.90
CA GLN A 697 24.59 34.66 0.29
C GLN A 697 23.92 34.15 1.57
N VAL A 698 24.68 34.14 2.67
CA VAL A 698 24.14 33.87 4.02
C VAL A 698 23.30 35.07 4.46
N VAL A 699 22.10 34.81 4.96
CA VAL A 699 21.16 35.84 5.48
C VAL A 699 20.71 35.59 6.92
N SER A 700 21.14 34.48 7.54
CA SER A 700 21.00 34.25 8.99
C SER A 700 22.08 35.00 9.78
N ALA A 701 21.89 35.08 11.11
CA ALA A 701 22.93 35.54 12.01
C ALA A 701 24.13 34.58 12.02
N PRO A 702 25.34 35.04 12.39
CA PRO A 702 26.48 34.16 12.66
C PRO A 702 26.10 33.07 13.67
N ASP A 703 26.61 31.85 13.45
CA ASP A 703 26.41 30.69 14.32
C ASP A 703 24.94 30.33 14.61
N ALA A 704 24.01 30.72 13.73
CA ALA A 704 22.62 30.33 13.84
C ALA A 704 22.46 28.82 13.63
N ARG A 705 21.67 28.15 14.49
CA ARG A 705 21.32 26.73 14.32
C ARG A 705 20.57 26.42 13.02
N ILE A 706 19.87 27.41 12.48
CA ILE A 706 19.29 27.36 11.14
C ILE A 706 20.04 28.37 10.29
N LEU A 707 20.96 27.88 9.48
CA LEU A 707 21.67 28.63 8.46
C LEU A 707 20.71 28.89 7.28
N VAL A 708 20.53 30.16 6.93
CA VAL A 708 19.63 30.56 5.84
C VAL A 708 20.44 31.11 4.68
N ILE A 709 20.28 30.49 3.50
CA ILE A 709 20.96 30.86 2.25
C ILE A 709 19.93 31.47 1.29
N ALA A 710 20.18 32.71 0.85
CA ALA A 710 19.39 33.34 -0.20
C ALA A 710 20.09 33.18 -1.56
N SER A 711 19.38 32.69 -2.57
CA SER A 711 19.91 32.53 -3.92
C SER A 711 20.29 33.87 -4.57
N GLY A 712 21.37 33.89 -5.36
CA GLY A 712 21.83 35.06 -6.08
C GLY A 712 21.01 35.35 -7.34
N ALA A 713 20.99 36.61 -7.78
CA ALA A 713 20.37 36.98 -9.05
C ALA A 713 21.11 36.32 -10.23
N ALA A 714 20.44 35.42 -10.94
CA ALA A 714 20.97 34.61 -12.05
C ALA A 714 21.89 33.43 -11.67
N ALA A 715 21.85 32.95 -10.43
CA ALA A 715 22.56 31.71 -10.08
C ALA A 715 21.81 30.48 -10.62
N ASP A 716 22.47 29.70 -11.48
CA ASP A 716 21.95 28.39 -11.91
C ASP A 716 22.11 27.32 -10.83
N THR A 717 23.13 27.47 -9.99
CA THR A 717 23.53 26.53 -8.95
C THR A 717 24.03 27.32 -7.74
N VAL A 718 23.76 26.80 -6.55
CA VAL A 718 24.28 27.30 -5.29
C VAL A 718 25.13 26.21 -4.65
N HIS A 719 26.32 26.58 -4.18
CA HIS A 719 27.22 25.70 -3.45
C HIS A 719 27.51 26.30 -2.08
N VAL A 720 27.31 25.50 -1.04
CA VAL A 720 27.43 25.88 0.37
C VAL A 720 28.41 24.92 1.04
N VAL A 721 29.41 25.47 1.71
CA VAL A 721 30.36 24.71 2.53
C VAL A 721 30.31 25.26 3.94
N VAL A 722 30.02 24.40 4.91
CA VAL A 722 30.04 24.71 6.35
C VAL A 722 31.15 23.90 6.99
N SER A 723 32.08 24.55 7.69
CA SER A 723 33.18 23.88 8.39
C SER A 723 33.40 24.50 9.76
N ALA A 724 34.06 23.78 10.67
CA ALA A 724 34.40 24.30 11.99
C ALA A 724 35.16 25.63 11.90
N ALA A 725 34.85 26.56 12.81
CA ALA A 725 35.62 27.79 12.93
C ALA A 725 37.09 27.48 13.30
N PRO A 726 38.07 28.25 12.81
CA PRO A 726 39.44 28.09 13.26
C PRO A 726 39.49 28.28 14.78
N ALA A 727 40.12 27.35 15.52
CA ALA A 727 40.30 27.49 16.95
C ALA A 727 40.93 28.87 17.24
N GLY A 728 40.21 29.71 17.98
CA GLY A 728 40.69 31.03 18.38
C GLY A 728 41.99 30.88 19.17
N GLY A 729 43.07 31.46 18.67
CA GLY A 729 44.36 31.57 19.38
C GLY A 729 44.37 32.66 20.43
#